data_AF-A0A4W6BM11-F1
#
_entry.id   AF-A0A4W6BM11-F1
#
_cell.length_a   1.000
_cell.length_b   1.000
_cell.length_c   1.000
_cell.angle_alpha   90.00
_cell.angle_beta   90.00
_cell.angle_gamma   90.00
#
_symmetry.space_group_name_H-M   'P 1'
#
loop_
_entity.id
_entity.type
_entity.pdbx_description
1 polymer ?
#
loop_
_entity_poly.entity_id
_entity_poly.type
_entity_poly.pdbx_seq_one_letter_code
_entity_poly.pdbx_strand_id
1 'polypeptide(L)'
;MDSGGVIEVAALGRPFHLGMLYDCRRDLLIPGMTLWDYNDLKQNIQERPQNYNDFEIVASESIEDKSSALNVEASLKASFLGGLVEVGGSAKYLNDHKTSKNQARVTLSYKATTHVQELSMNHLGRGNVKHPYVFDQGIATHVVTAVLYGAQAFFVFDREVSEKEDHQDIQGNLKVMIKKIPLLSIEGEGSLKMEDKDRANAEKFSCRFYGDFSLQKPPTSFQDAVQVYQSLPTLLGANGENAVPMKVWLLPLTVLDSSAAQLVRQISTRLVQEAQSVLEDFSELEMRCNDAMRTATAQQFPQIGNKLKRFKEMCSEFRLEFQQNLAKKLPSIRGGGEEEAVLAEILMKRRSSPFNNKSLNEWMDCKEREIYTVMSFTNKMKNTEIIPSQSHLYKEILSAEHAVCFVFTSLGSAEPYLSALSNYLRGTTKPDDPQDPYTHDVEREQWYTSKEVADTIRHEAKLFIDFTEANKENKNIKFLTVGLTDEKQKGSSIHLYKDGFSVSENFEPPSKPETVTVRDINHNSVTLKISPPRFGAENITSYCVESCVSGEDGWQQKTESKTEEVTVSDLSPNTEYVFRCRAVTSVGVGPSNQVSGSIKTLPCSPPGKPQVEPQSAEVSVSWEKPSEVGPDVSLSYIVEYAQRDDKVKEEDLQWKQMLSRAEKVIISGLQSETEYVVRVRCDCGVAGRSKESIIVNVCTRKFKPLIKSLKGTSTKTGKSKESIMVNVCTTKFNTLIKSLKGTSTKINSESPSVYKLPLEEDDMNIDGCRIYKFGKDSKRRNRTIILFGTSGSGKTTLINGMINYIVGVEWKDDVRFTLVDEGQYEEHSGEVTVYKINHQQGFEIDHSLTIVDTPDYGDSFGITERVKVTVDQLGNLFSAQLGVSEIDAVCLVVQASFTRLTPTQKYVFDSLLSIFGKDVAENIRVLVTFADGQRPPVLEAINASGVPCPKTKDGLPVHFKFNNSALFAQNTSSAAERGSEDDEDEEENFQMFWNMGTKGMKRFFGALNEIETKSLTMTKEVLKEGPQIEVSGEDLRQVGMGPPVMGYYNDLLGMTFVPKS
;
A
#
# COMPACT_ATOMS: atom_id res chain seq x y z
N MET A 1 33.43 20.81 -47.11
CA MET A 1 34.71 20.09 -47.26
C MET A 1 34.54 18.81 -46.47
N ASP A 2 34.29 17.69 -47.16
CA ASP A 2 34.00 16.40 -46.54
C ASP A 2 35.21 15.95 -45.70
N SER A 3 35.01 15.83 -44.39
CA SER A 3 35.97 15.31 -43.44
C SER A 3 36.24 13.83 -43.74
N GLY A 4 37.43 13.51 -44.26
CA GLY A 4 37.84 12.17 -44.69
C GLY A 4 37.91 11.13 -43.56
N GLY A 5 36.76 10.72 -43.01
CA GLY A 5 36.60 9.59 -42.11
C GLY A 5 37.25 9.70 -40.72
N VAL A 6 37.69 10.90 -40.29
CA VAL A 6 38.23 11.11 -38.95
C VAL A 6 37.14 10.91 -37.90
N ILE A 7 37.42 10.12 -36.85
CA ILE A 7 36.48 9.87 -35.75
C ILE A 7 36.98 10.48 -34.44
N GLU A 8 36.06 10.91 -33.58
CA GLU A 8 36.35 11.41 -32.24
C GLU A 8 36.09 10.31 -31.21
N VAL A 9 37.01 10.16 -30.24
CA VAL A 9 36.88 9.14 -29.19
C VAL A 9 37.24 9.74 -27.83
N ALA A 10 36.49 9.40 -26.79
CA ALA A 10 36.83 9.75 -25.42
C ALA A 10 38.04 8.93 -24.93
N ALA A 11 39.02 9.59 -24.31
CA ALA A 11 40.23 8.93 -23.84
C ALA A 11 39.96 7.99 -22.65
N LEU A 12 39.02 8.36 -21.76
CA LEU A 12 38.60 7.59 -20.59
C LEU A 12 39.75 7.18 -19.65
N GLY A 13 40.73 8.07 -19.48
CA GLY A 13 41.91 7.83 -18.65
C GLY A 13 42.95 6.87 -19.27
N ARG A 14 42.77 6.46 -20.54
CA ARG A 14 43.75 5.67 -21.28
C ARG A 14 44.92 6.57 -21.76
N PRO A 15 46.16 6.06 -21.80
CA PRO A 15 47.35 6.86 -22.11
C PRO A 15 47.50 7.09 -23.63
N PHE A 16 46.73 8.02 -24.18
CA PHE A 16 46.83 8.41 -25.59
C PHE A 16 47.99 9.36 -25.87
N HIS A 17 48.71 9.12 -26.96
CA HIS A 17 49.74 10.01 -27.50
C HIS A 17 49.62 10.11 -29.02
N LEU A 18 50.11 11.22 -29.59
CA LEU A 18 50.15 11.40 -31.04
C LEU A 18 50.95 10.28 -31.72
N GLY A 19 50.48 9.84 -32.88
CA GLY A 19 51.11 8.77 -33.65
C GLY A 19 50.89 7.36 -33.11
N MET A 20 50.19 7.18 -31.98
CA MET A 20 49.79 5.84 -31.52
C MET A 20 48.78 5.23 -32.48
N LEU A 21 48.88 3.92 -32.67
CA LEU A 21 47.95 3.14 -33.45
C LEU A 21 46.77 2.68 -32.59
N TYR A 22 45.57 2.64 -33.19
CA TYR A 22 44.33 2.26 -32.54
C TYR A 22 43.55 1.26 -33.38
N ASP A 23 43.02 0.21 -32.74
CA ASP A 23 42.11 -0.75 -33.37
C ASP A 23 40.66 -0.50 -32.92
N CYS A 24 39.88 0.18 -33.76
CA CYS A 24 38.45 0.43 -33.52
C CYS A 24 37.59 -0.84 -33.41
N ARG A 25 38.07 -2.00 -33.88
CA ARG A 25 37.32 -3.26 -33.72
C ARG A 25 37.32 -3.68 -32.25
N ARG A 26 38.46 -3.52 -31.57
CA ARG A 26 38.69 -3.96 -30.19
C ARG A 26 38.67 -2.82 -29.16
N ASP A 27 38.61 -1.57 -29.62
CA ASP A 27 38.84 -0.36 -28.83
C ASP A 27 40.16 -0.37 -28.05
N LEU A 28 41.21 -0.87 -28.71
CA LEU A 28 42.52 -1.13 -28.13
C LEU A 28 43.60 -0.21 -28.70
N LEU A 29 44.40 0.36 -27.80
CA LEU A 29 45.66 1.03 -28.13
C LEU A 29 46.75 0.00 -28.42
N ILE A 30 47.51 0.19 -29.49
CA ILE A 30 48.61 -0.70 -29.87
C ILE A 30 49.94 -0.07 -29.42
N PRO A 31 50.52 -0.50 -28.28
CA PRO A 31 51.77 0.05 -27.79
C PRO A 31 52.97 -0.43 -28.63
N GLY A 32 54.00 0.40 -28.74
CA GLY A 32 55.30 0.02 -29.29
C GLY A 32 55.41 -0.01 -30.82
N MET A 33 54.32 0.22 -31.56
CA MET A 33 54.33 0.33 -33.02
C MET A 33 53.85 1.72 -33.46
N THR A 34 54.61 2.36 -34.35
CA THR A 34 54.33 3.72 -34.86
C THR A 34 54.55 3.77 -36.37
N LEU A 35 53.94 4.75 -37.04
CA LEU A 35 54.15 5.00 -38.47
C LEU A 35 55.42 5.84 -38.73
N TRP A 36 55.88 6.56 -37.72
CA TRP A 36 56.95 7.55 -37.78
C TRP A 36 57.97 7.34 -36.67
N ASP A 37 59.21 7.75 -36.94
CA ASP A 37 60.26 7.83 -35.93
C ASP A 37 59.90 8.91 -34.90
N TYR A 38 60.28 8.69 -33.63
CA TYR A 38 59.99 9.63 -32.53
C TYR A 38 60.42 11.08 -32.83
N ASN A 39 61.62 11.26 -33.38
CA ASN A 39 62.17 12.59 -33.68
C ASN A 39 61.41 13.29 -34.82
N ASP A 40 60.95 12.53 -35.82
CA ASP A 40 60.19 13.05 -36.96
C ASP A 40 58.78 13.48 -36.52
N LEU A 41 58.13 12.65 -35.71
CA LEU A 41 56.84 12.97 -35.10
C LEU A 41 56.93 14.27 -34.29
N LYS A 42 57.93 14.39 -33.39
CA LYS A 42 58.09 15.53 -32.48
C LYS A 42 58.26 16.87 -33.19
N GLN A 43 58.92 16.90 -34.35
CA GLN A 43 59.12 18.13 -35.14
C GLN A 43 57.84 18.61 -35.84
N ASN A 44 56.84 17.74 -35.98
CA ASN A 44 55.61 17.99 -36.73
C ASN A 44 54.37 18.18 -35.85
N ILE A 45 54.53 18.21 -34.53
CA ILE A 45 53.47 18.50 -33.56
C ILE A 45 53.21 20.00 -33.54
N GLN A 46 51.95 20.38 -33.73
CA GLN A 46 51.44 21.71 -33.49
C GLN A 46 50.65 21.69 -32.18
N GLU A 47 50.91 22.68 -31.32
CA GLU A 47 50.17 22.84 -30.07
C GLU A 47 49.39 24.14 -30.12
N ARG A 48 48.10 24.07 -29.79
CA ARG A 48 47.22 25.23 -29.71
C ARG A 48 46.56 25.28 -28.32
N PRO A 49 46.53 26.45 -27.66
CA PRO A 49 45.82 26.59 -26.39
C PRO A 49 44.30 26.46 -26.63
N GLN A 50 43.63 25.74 -25.74
CA GLN A 50 42.19 25.55 -25.72
C GLN A 50 41.72 25.54 -24.25
N ASN A 51 41.89 26.69 -23.60
CA ASN A 51 41.54 26.86 -22.20
C ASN A 51 40.01 27.01 -22.05
N TYR A 52 39.38 26.04 -21.40
CA TYR A 52 37.95 26.07 -21.08
C TYR A 52 37.72 25.41 -19.74
N ASN A 53 37.12 26.13 -18.80
CA ASN A 53 36.74 25.62 -17.49
C ASN A 53 35.24 25.65 -17.38
N ASP A 54 34.64 24.52 -17.03
CA ASP A 54 33.21 24.38 -16.84
C ASP A 54 32.91 23.49 -15.64
N PHE A 55 31.76 23.70 -15.04
CA PHE A 55 31.25 22.84 -14.00
C PHE A 55 29.78 22.55 -14.24
N GLU A 56 29.42 21.29 -14.08
CA GLU A 56 28.05 20.84 -14.26
C GLU A 56 27.60 20.09 -13.01
N ILE A 57 26.35 20.29 -12.62
CA ILE A 57 25.74 19.51 -11.53
C ILE A 57 24.78 18.53 -12.15
N VAL A 58 25.18 17.28 -12.10
CA VAL A 58 24.44 16.17 -12.68
C VAL A 58 23.65 15.52 -11.55
N ALA A 59 22.32 15.60 -11.67
CA ALA A 59 21.40 14.94 -10.74
C ALA A 59 20.95 13.56 -11.23
N SER A 60 21.28 13.21 -12.48
CA SER A 60 20.91 11.96 -13.13
C SER A 60 22.13 11.05 -13.29
N GLU A 61 21.92 9.74 -13.19
CA GLU A 61 22.99 8.76 -12.97
C GLU A 61 22.85 7.49 -13.80
N SER A 62 21.97 7.52 -14.80
CA SER A 62 21.90 6.43 -15.77
C SER A 62 23.25 6.26 -16.45
N ILE A 63 23.48 5.09 -17.04
CA ILE A 63 24.69 4.87 -17.82
C ILE A 63 24.73 5.86 -18.99
N GLU A 64 23.57 6.26 -19.52
CA GLU A 64 23.44 7.29 -20.56
C GLU A 64 23.95 8.66 -20.10
N ASP A 65 23.53 9.12 -18.92
CA ASP A 65 23.92 10.44 -18.39
C ASP A 65 25.42 10.48 -18.08
N LYS A 66 25.95 9.40 -17.49
CA LYS A 66 27.38 9.28 -17.21
C LYS A 66 28.20 9.22 -18.50
N SER A 67 27.72 8.48 -19.49
CA SER A 67 28.31 8.41 -20.83
C SER A 67 28.32 9.79 -21.50
N SER A 68 27.22 10.54 -21.39
CA SER A 68 27.10 11.89 -21.94
C SER A 68 28.05 12.87 -21.27
N ALA A 69 28.14 12.85 -19.93
CA ALA A 69 29.07 13.69 -19.15
C ALA A 69 30.55 13.44 -19.51
N LEU A 70 30.87 12.22 -19.96
CA LEU A 70 32.21 11.80 -20.42
C LEU A 70 32.38 11.81 -21.94
N ASN A 71 31.36 12.23 -22.70
CA ASN A 71 31.35 12.25 -24.17
C ASN A 71 31.64 10.87 -24.81
N VAL A 72 31.02 9.82 -24.27
CA VAL A 72 31.15 8.44 -24.74
C VAL A 72 30.10 8.13 -25.80
N GLU A 73 30.52 8.04 -27.06
CA GLU A 73 29.66 7.68 -28.18
C GLU A 73 29.21 6.21 -28.17
N ALA A 74 28.17 5.87 -28.95
CA ALA A 74 27.55 4.55 -28.96
C ALA A 74 28.52 3.38 -29.19
N SER A 75 29.49 3.53 -30.11
CA SER A 75 30.47 2.47 -30.37
C SER A 75 31.36 2.21 -29.14
N LEU A 76 31.94 3.26 -28.56
CA LEU A 76 32.78 3.13 -27.37
C LEU A 76 31.96 2.67 -26.15
N LYS A 77 30.71 3.11 -26.05
CA LYS A 77 29.75 2.68 -25.03
C LYS A 77 29.52 1.17 -25.10
N ALA A 78 29.30 0.60 -26.28
CA ALA A 78 29.16 -0.85 -26.44
C ALA A 78 30.37 -1.62 -25.88
N SER A 79 31.57 -1.12 -26.14
CA SER A 79 32.82 -1.71 -25.64
C SER A 79 32.97 -1.56 -24.13
N PHE A 80 32.55 -0.43 -23.58
CA PHE A 80 32.49 -0.23 -22.13
C PHE A 80 31.50 -1.20 -21.47
N LEU A 81 30.28 -1.33 -22.00
CA LEU A 81 29.25 -2.26 -21.48
C LEU A 81 29.75 -3.71 -21.48
N GLY A 82 30.49 -4.11 -22.53
CA GLY A 82 31.14 -5.42 -22.62
C GLY A 82 32.44 -5.56 -21.84
N GLY A 83 32.93 -4.51 -21.16
CA GLY A 83 34.19 -4.57 -20.41
C GLY A 83 35.46 -4.69 -21.27
N LEU A 84 35.40 -4.30 -22.56
CA LEU A 84 36.56 -4.22 -23.46
C LEU A 84 37.45 -3.01 -23.20
N VAL A 85 36.90 -1.98 -22.56
CA VAL A 85 37.59 -0.72 -22.28
C VAL A 85 37.86 -0.62 -20.79
N GLU A 86 39.13 -0.63 -20.41
CA GLU A 86 39.54 -0.31 -19.06
C GLU A 86 39.52 1.21 -18.87
N VAL A 87 38.82 1.67 -17.83
CA VAL A 87 38.64 3.09 -17.53
C VAL A 87 39.56 3.54 -16.38
N GLY A 88 40.25 4.66 -16.58
CA GLY A 88 41.16 5.27 -15.62
C GLY A 88 40.67 6.62 -15.09
N GLY A 89 41.30 7.12 -14.02
CA GLY A 89 41.05 8.47 -13.50
C GLY A 89 39.57 8.78 -13.25
N SER A 90 39.10 9.88 -13.83
CA SER A 90 37.72 10.37 -13.74
C SER A 90 36.71 9.41 -14.37
N ALA A 91 37.09 8.66 -15.40
CA ALA A 91 36.19 7.73 -16.11
C ALA A 91 35.77 6.51 -15.26
N LYS A 92 36.44 6.25 -14.13
CA LYS A 92 35.97 5.27 -13.13
C LYS A 92 34.55 5.58 -12.61
N TYR A 93 34.12 6.83 -12.72
CA TYR A 93 32.74 7.24 -12.44
C TYR A 93 31.69 6.45 -13.24
N LEU A 94 32.01 5.95 -14.45
CA LEU A 94 31.10 5.11 -15.24
C LEU A 94 30.72 3.80 -14.53
N ASN A 95 31.60 3.27 -13.68
CA ASN A 95 31.37 2.04 -12.92
C ASN A 95 30.64 2.30 -11.59
N ASP A 96 30.52 3.56 -11.18
CA ASP A 96 29.82 3.92 -9.96
C ASP A 96 28.31 3.75 -10.12
N HIS A 97 27.65 3.16 -9.14
CA HIS A 97 26.21 3.03 -9.11
C HIS A 97 25.69 3.15 -7.67
N LYS A 98 24.40 3.43 -7.53
CA LYS A 98 23.74 3.45 -6.22
C LYS A 98 23.66 2.02 -5.69
N THR A 99 23.76 1.90 -4.37
CA THR A 99 23.63 0.60 -3.69
C THR A 99 22.24 0.37 -3.12
N SER A 100 21.41 1.41 -3.10
CA SER A 100 20.07 1.46 -2.51
C SER A 100 19.20 2.46 -3.29
N LYS A 101 17.91 2.16 -3.47
CA LYS A 101 16.95 3.12 -4.03
C LYS A 101 16.69 4.29 -3.08
N ASN A 102 16.80 4.05 -1.78
CA ASN A 102 16.65 5.05 -0.73
C ASN A 102 17.89 5.95 -0.57
N GLN A 103 18.88 5.82 -1.45
CA GLN A 103 20.05 6.71 -1.46
C GLN A 103 19.75 7.96 -2.30
N ALA A 104 19.72 9.12 -1.63
CA ALA A 104 19.76 10.41 -2.30
C ALA A 104 21.19 10.69 -2.73
N ARG A 105 21.35 11.10 -4.00
CA ARG A 105 22.66 11.36 -4.58
C ARG A 105 22.62 12.51 -5.55
N VAL A 106 23.70 13.29 -5.53
CA VAL A 106 23.97 14.37 -6.49
C VAL A 106 25.45 14.35 -6.82
N THR A 107 25.79 14.51 -8.11
CA THR A 107 27.18 14.55 -8.57
C THR A 107 27.55 15.95 -9.04
N LEU A 108 28.66 16.49 -8.53
CA LEU A 108 29.31 17.68 -9.08
C LEU A 108 30.40 17.24 -10.06
N SER A 109 30.30 17.68 -11.30
CA SER A 109 31.30 17.49 -12.36
C SER A 109 32.14 18.76 -12.52
N TYR A 110 33.45 18.62 -12.47
CA TYR A 110 34.43 19.63 -12.81
C TYR A 110 35.13 19.24 -14.11
N LYS A 111 35.19 20.14 -15.09
CA LYS A 111 35.85 19.89 -16.36
C LYS A 111 36.74 21.08 -16.74
N ALA A 112 38.00 20.81 -17.03
CA ALA A 112 38.95 21.81 -17.50
C ALA A 112 39.72 21.27 -18.71
N THR A 113 39.75 22.02 -19.82
CA THR A 113 40.62 21.76 -20.97
C THR A 113 41.73 22.80 -21.03
N THR A 114 42.89 22.41 -21.55
CA THR A 114 44.10 23.24 -21.52
C THR A 114 44.63 23.52 -22.92
N HIS A 115 44.97 22.49 -23.68
CA HIS A 115 45.55 22.62 -25.01
C HIS A 115 45.19 21.42 -25.89
N VAL A 116 45.32 21.60 -27.21
CA VAL A 116 45.25 20.52 -28.19
C VAL A 116 46.62 20.37 -28.83
N GLN A 117 47.10 19.13 -28.90
CA GLN A 117 48.24 18.77 -29.73
C GLN A 117 47.73 18.06 -30.98
N GLU A 118 48.18 18.49 -32.16
CA GLU A 118 47.79 17.90 -33.44
C GLU A 118 48.98 17.76 -34.39
N LEU A 119 48.98 16.74 -35.23
CA LEU A 119 49.98 16.56 -36.28
C LEU A 119 49.69 17.51 -37.44
N SER A 120 50.72 18.15 -37.97
CA SER A 120 50.56 19.04 -39.12
C SER A 120 49.98 18.28 -40.34
N MET A 121 49.04 18.90 -41.05
CA MET A 121 48.40 18.27 -42.22
C MET A 121 49.41 17.88 -43.31
N ASN A 122 50.54 18.60 -43.41
CA ASN A 122 51.62 18.27 -44.34
C ASN A 122 52.35 16.97 -43.97
N HIS A 123 52.36 16.60 -42.69
CA HIS A 123 53.01 15.38 -42.20
C HIS A 123 52.17 14.12 -42.47
N LEU A 124 50.83 14.26 -42.55
CA LEU A 124 49.86 13.17 -42.76
C LEU A 124 49.78 12.67 -44.22
N GLY A 125 50.87 12.72 -44.96
CA GLY A 125 50.97 12.23 -46.34
C GLY A 125 51.73 10.91 -46.44
N ARG A 126 51.33 10.05 -47.40
CA ARG A 126 51.96 8.73 -47.66
C ARG A 126 53.49 8.78 -47.77
N GLY A 127 54.04 9.83 -48.40
CA GLY A 127 55.48 10.00 -48.59
C GLY A 127 56.29 10.24 -47.30
N ASN A 128 55.63 10.53 -46.18
CA ASN A 128 56.28 10.84 -44.91
C ASN A 128 56.30 9.66 -43.93
N VAL A 129 55.58 8.57 -44.21
CA VAL A 129 55.53 7.37 -43.36
C VAL A 129 56.90 6.66 -43.40
N LYS A 130 57.49 6.39 -42.22
CA LYS A 130 58.81 5.73 -42.08
C LYS A 130 58.73 4.23 -41.89
N HIS A 131 57.58 3.74 -41.40
CA HIS A 131 57.35 2.33 -41.09
C HIS A 131 56.13 1.80 -41.84
N PRO A 132 56.17 1.70 -43.19
CA PRO A 132 55.02 1.29 -43.98
C PRO A 132 54.60 -0.18 -43.76
N TYR A 133 55.51 -1.03 -43.28
CA TYR A 133 55.21 -2.44 -42.96
C TYR A 133 54.09 -2.62 -41.93
N VAL A 134 53.78 -1.57 -41.14
CA VAL A 134 52.69 -1.55 -40.16
C VAL A 134 51.33 -1.75 -40.85
N PHE A 135 51.15 -1.23 -42.07
CA PHE A 135 49.90 -1.33 -42.81
C PHE A 135 49.56 -2.78 -43.16
N ASP A 136 50.58 -3.60 -43.46
CA ASP A 136 50.42 -5.00 -43.86
C ASP A 136 50.10 -5.94 -42.69
N GLN A 137 50.28 -5.50 -41.44
CA GLN A 137 50.05 -6.35 -40.27
C GLN A 137 48.58 -6.48 -39.86
N GLY A 138 47.72 -5.54 -40.29
CA GLY A 138 46.28 -5.56 -39.96
C GLY A 138 45.92 -5.44 -38.47
N ILE A 139 46.88 -5.05 -37.63
CA ILE A 139 46.74 -4.95 -36.17
C ILE A 139 46.05 -3.67 -35.69
N ALA A 140 45.96 -2.65 -36.55
CA ALA A 140 45.36 -1.35 -36.25
C ALA A 140 44.52 -0.88 -37.43
N THR A 141 43.57 0.01 -37.17
CA THR A 141 42.68 0.59 -38.19
C THR A 141 42.83 2.09 -38.31
N HIS A 142 43.27 2.76 -37.25
CA HIS A 142 43.46 4.20 -37.20
C HIS A 142 44.78 4.59 -36.52
N VAL A 143 45.19 5.85 -36.71
CA VAL A 143 46.29 6.49 -35.99
C VAL A 143 45.80 7.76 -35.30
N VAL A 144 46.32 8.05 -34.11
CA VAL A 144 46.00 9.26 -33.35
C VAL A 144 46.67 10.47 -34.00
N THR A 145 45.88 11.44 -34.47
CA THR A 145 46.38 12.64 -35.16
C THR A 145 46.19 13.91 -34.36
N ALA A 146 45.24 13.94 -33.42
CA ALA A 146 45.11 15.03 -32.46
C ALA A 146 44.65 14.52 -31.08
N VAL A 147 45.06 15.21 -30.03
CA VAL A 147 44.69 14.94 -28.63
C VAL A 147 44.36 16.26 -27.93
N LEU A 148 43.19 16.33 -27.31
CA LEU A 148 42.78 17.40 -26.40
C LEU A 148 43.16 17.01 -24.98
N TYR A 149 43.97 17.84 -24.33
CA TYR A 149 44.43 17.65 -22.97
C TYR A 149 43.63 18.51 -21.99
N GLY A 150 43.37 17.95 -20.81
CA GLY A 150 42.63 18.59 -19.74
C GLY A 150 42.58 17.71 -18.49
N ALA A 151 41.63 17.95 -17.62
CA ALA A 151 41.32 17.08 -16.50
C ALA A 151 39.85 17.18 -16.14
N GLN A 152 39.28 16.07 -15.67
CA GLN A 152 37.92 16.00 -15.19
C GLN A 152 37.89 15.43 -13.76
N ALA A 153 36.88 15.81 -12.99
CA ALA A 153 36.63 15.23 -11.67
C ALA A 153 35.13 15.17 -11.38
N PHE A 154 34.71 14.11 -10.68
CA PHE A 154 33.36 13.89 -10.20
C PHE A 154 33.37 13.75 -8.69
N PHE A 155 32.57 14.56 -8.02
CA PHE A 155 32.29 14.47 -6.60
C PHE A 155 30.89 13.91 -6.44
N VAL A 156 30.80 12.65 -6.04
CA VAL A 156 29.55 11.92 -5.85
C VAL A 156 29.16 12.03 -4.39
N PHE A 157 28.08 12.77 -4.11
CA PHE A 157 27.59 12.95 -2.75
C PHE A 157 26.42 12.02 -2.47
N ASP A 158 26.53 11.24 -1.40
CA ASP A 158 25.63 10.15 -1.06
C ASP A 158 25.07 10.30 0.36
N ARG A 159 23.76 10.10 0.52
CA ARG A 159 23.10 10.00 1.82
C ARG A 159 21.93 9.02 1.77
N GLU A 160 21.81 8.18 2.80
CA GLU A 160 20.63 7.35 2.99
C GLU A 160 19.45 8.19 3.49
N VAL A 161 18.30 8.00 2.85
CA VAL A 161 17.03 8.64 3.18
C VAL A 161 16.21 7.67 4.00
N SER A 162 15.71 8.13 5.14
CA SER A 162 14.80 7.33 5.97
C SER A 162 13.37 7.38 5.43
N GLU A 163 12.52 6.41 5.79
CA GLU A 163 11.10 6.37 5.38
C GLU A 163 10.28 7.60 5.79
N LYS A 164 10.78 8.38 6.75
CA LYS A 164 10.12 9.61 7.26
C LYS A 164 10.56 10.87 6.51
N GLU A 165 11.57 10.76 5.68
CA GLU A 165 12.17 11.88 4.94
C GLU A 165 11.80 11.76 3.46
N ASP A 166 11.48 12.90 2.84
CA ASP A 166 11.19 12.93 1.42
C ASP A 166 12.50 12.89 0.61
N HIS A 167 12.64 11.87 -0.24
CA HIS A 167 13.85 11.66 -1.04
C HIS A 167 14.14 12.82 -1.99
N GLN A 168 13.11 13.37 -2.63
CA GLN A 168 13.24 14.50 -3.56
C GLN A 168 13.65 15.78 -2.83
N ASP A 169 13.11 16.02 -1.63
CA ASP A 169 13.51 17.15 -0.79
C ASP A 169 14.97 17.04 -0.36
N ILE A 170 15.42 15.85 0.08
CA ILE A 170 16.83 15.64 0.44
C ILE A 170 17.74 15.88 -0.77
N GLN A 171 17.40 15.31 -1.93
CA GLN A 171 18.17 15.46 -3.15
C GLN A 171 18.16 16.91 -3.67
N GLY A 172 17.02 17.60 -3.61
CA GLY A 172 16.84 18.99 -4.00
C GLY A 172 17.64 19.95 -3.13
N ASN A 173 17.56 19.78 -1.79
CA ASN A 173 18.36 20.55 -0.85
C ASN A 173 19.87 20.32 -1.08
N LEU A 174 20.28 19.06 -1.31
CA LEU A 174 21.66 18.74 -1.62
C LEU A 174 22.13 19.41 -2.92
N LYS A 175 21.30 19.39 -3.96
CA LYS A 175 21.60 20.06 -5.25
C LYS A 175 21.81 21.56 -5.08
N VAL A 176 21.00 22.22 -4.25
CA VAL A 176 21.15 23.64 -3.92
C VAL A 176 22.46 23.90 -3.17
N MET A 177 22.83 23.04 -2.20
CA MET A 177 24.09 23.18 -1.46
C MET A 177 25.31 22.97 -2.36
N ILE A 178 25.30 21.94 -3.20
CA ILE A 178 26.41 21.64 -4.13
C ILE A 178 26.57 22.75 -5.17
N LYS A 179 25.48 23.39 -5.62
CA LYS A 179 25.51 24.60 -6.47
C LYS A 179 26.32 25.74 -5.87
N LYS A 180 26.45 25.80 -4.54
CA LYS A 180 27.24 26.83 -3.86
C LYS A 180 28.74 26.50 -3.84
N ILE A 181 29.17 25.23 -4.00
CA ILE A 181 30.59 24.83 -3.89
C ILE A 181 31.51 25.67 -4.80
N PRO A 182 31.21 25.87 -6.11
CA PRO A 182 32.05 26.70 -6.97
C PRO A 182 32.03 28.20 -6.62
N LEU A 183 31.01 28.66 -5.89
CA LEU A 183 30.77 30.06 -5.55
C LEU A 183 31.40 30.49 -4.21
N LEU A 184 31.78 29.53 -3.37
CA LEU A 184 32.42 29.79 -2.08
C LEU A 184 33.84 30.33 -2.30
N SER A 185 33.95 31.66 -2.31
CA SER A 185 35.19 32.41 -2.53
C SER A 185 36.10 32.41 -1.30
N ILE A 186 37.41 32.53 -1.56
CA ILE A 186 38.51 32.65 -0.59
C ILE A 186 38.32 33.90 0.28
N GLU A 187 38.66 33.77 1.57
CA GLU A 187 39.01 34.83 2.53
C GLU A 187 38.92 36.27 2.00
N GLY A 188 37.75 36.87 2.17
CA GLY A 188 37.47 38.29 1.97
C GLY A 188 36.09 38.56 2.55
N GLU A 189 35.87 39.73 3.16
CA GLU A 189 34.68 40.09 3.96
C GLU A 189 33.30 39.94 3.27
N GLY A 190 33.25 39.47 2.01
CA GLY A 190 32.04 39.11 1.26
C GLY A 190 31.79 37.61 1.04
N SER A 191 32.44 36.68 1.75
CA SER A 191 32.17 35.25 1.61
C SER A 191 30.74 34.90 2.04
N LEU A 192 29.96 34.24 1.18
CA LEU A 192 28.66 33.64 1.51
C LEU A 192 28.82 32.67 2.69
N LYS A 193 28.51 33.14 3.91
CA LYS A 193 28.49 32.27 5.09
C LYS A 193 27.35 31.26 4.91
N MET A 194 27.71 29.99 4.83
CA MET A 194 26.75 28.89 4.86
C MET A 194 26.03 28.92 6.21
N GLU A 195 24.69 28.97 6.18
CA GLU A 195 23.85 28.96 7.38
C GLU A 195 24.13 27.71 8.22
N ASP A 196 24.02 27.78 9.54
CA ASP A 196 24.32 26.63 10.42
C ASP A 196 23.43 25.42 10.13
N LYS A 197 22.20 25.66 9.65
CA LYS A 197 21.27 24.62 9.18
C LYS A 197 21.76 23.93 7.90
N ASP A 198 22.27 24.69 6.94
CA ASP A 198 22.86 24.17 5.70
C ASP A 198 24.12 23.34 6.03
N ARG A 199 24.95 23.81 6.96
CA ARG A 199 26.15 23.09 7.41
C ARG A 199 25.82 21.75 8.08
N ALA A 200 24.88 21.75 9.02
CA ALA A 200 24.43 20.52 9.70
C ALA A 200 23.79 19.50 8.74
N ASN A 201 23.16 19.98 7.66
CA ASN A 201 22.65 19.10 6.61
C ASN A 201 23.78 18.54 5.75
N ALA A 202 24.76 19.37 5.37
CA ALA A 202 25.92 18.96 4.57
C ALA A 202 26.78 17.89 5.25
N GLU A 203 26.89 17.89 6.58
CA GLU A 203 27.61 16.88 7.36
C GLU A 203 26.98 15.48 7.31
N LYS A 204 25.71 15.36 6.88
CA LYS A 204 25.02 14.07 6.74
C LYS A 204 25.33 13.34 5.43
N PHE A 205 26.09 13.97 4.53
CA PHE A 205 26.43 13.40 3.24
C PHE A 205 27.86 12.90 3.22
N SER A 206 28.04 11.71 2.67
CA SER A 206 29.35 11.19 2.29
C SER A 206 29.74 11.69 0.90
N CYS A 207 31.03 11.84 0.63
CA CYS A 207 31.56 12.19 -0.69
C CYS A 207 32.47 11.07 -1.20
N ARG A 208 32.34 10.73 -2.48
CA ARG A 208 33.27 9.86 -3.21
C ARG A 208 33.82 10.62 -4.41
N PHE A 209 35.10 10.47 -4.68
CA PHE A 209 35.81 11.24 -5.70
C PHE A 209 36.37 10.36 -6.80
N TYR A 210 36.10 10.75 -8.04
CA TYR A 210 36.67 10.15 -9.25
C TYR A 210 37.25 11.27 -10.10
N GLY A 211 38.57 11.38 -10.19
CA GLY A 211 39.18 12.47 -10.95
C GLY A 211 40.55 12.12 -11.49
N ASP A 212 41.01 12.95 -12.43
CA ASP A 212 42.30 12.82 -13.11
C ASP A 212 43.47 13.45 -12.31
N PHE A 213 43.19 13.86 -11.07
CA PHE A 213 44.12 14.59 -10.21
C PHE A 213 44.80 13.67 -9.20
N SER A 214 46.10 13.89 -8.97
CA SER A 214 46.84 13.22 -7.90
C SER A 214 46.59 13.92 -6.57
N LEU A 215 45.66 13.38 -5.78
CA LEU A 215 45.34 13.88 -4.43
C LEU A 215 46.12 13.13 -3.36
N GLN A 216 46.54 13.81 -2.29
CA GLN A 216 47.11 13.14 -1.10
C GLN A 216 46.06 12.32 -0.35
N LYS A 217 44.83 12.83 -0.26
CA LYS A 217 43.68 12.15 0.33
C LYS A 217 42.41 12.50 -0.47
N PRO A 218 41.61 11.52 -0.89
CA PRO A 218 40.33 11.79 -1.53
C PRO A 218 39.33 12.40 -0.53
N PRO A 219 38.43 13.30 -0.98
CA PRO A 219 37.43 13.89 -0.11
C PRO A 219 36.40 12.84 0.33
N THR A 220 36.04 12.87 1.61
CA THR A 220 35.06 11.95 2.21
C THR A 220 33.83 12.66 2.78
N SER A 221 33.95 13.97 3.02
CA SER A 221 32.88 14.84 3.51
C SER A 221 32.62 16.00 2.56
N PHE A 222 31.53 16.73 2.79
CA PHE A 222 31.23 17.97 2.06
C PHE A 222 32.35 19.01 2.20
N GLN A 223 32.92 19.16 3.39
CA GLN A 223 33.99 20.13 3.63
C GLN A 223 35.30 19.75 2.91
N ASP A 224 35.65 18.46 2.92
CA ASP A 224 36.80 17.97 2.16
C ASP A 224 36.60 18.24 0.66
N ALA A 225 35.39 18.04 0.16
CA ALA A 225 35.06 18.25 -1.24
C ALA A 225 35.22 19.72 -1.66
N VAL A 226 34.81 20.68 -0.81
CA VAL A 226 35.03 22.12 -1.05
C VAL A 226 36.52 22.43 -1.15
N GLN A 227 37.33 21.94 -0.20
CA GLN A 227 38.79 22.16 -0.20
C GLN A 227 39.46 21.56 -1.44
N VAL A 228 39.12 20.32 -1.78
CA VAL A 228 39.66 19.65 -2.96
C VAL A 228 39.24 20.38 -4.22
N TYR A 229 37.97 20.77 -4.36
CA TYR A 229 37.46 21.53 -5.50
C TYR A 229 38.24 22.84 -5.72
N GLN A 230 38.49 23.60 -4.65
CA GLN A 230 39.27 24.84 -4.70
C GLN A 230 40.73 24.62 -5.13
N SER A 231 41.30 23.46 -4.82
CA SER A 231 42.67 23.11 -5.22
C SER A 231 42.82 22.61 -6.66
N LEU A 232 41.73 22.19 -7.33
CA LEU A 232 41.80 21.56 -8.67
C LEU A 232 42.49 22.43 -9.73
N PRO A 233 42.20 23.75 -9.86
CA PRO A 233 42.89 24.58 -10.85
C PRO A 233 44.39 24.67 -10.60
N THR A 234 44.82 24.70 -9.34
CA THR A 234 46.25 24.70 -8.97
C THR A 234 46.89 23.36 -9.26
N LEU A 235 46.19 22.26 -8.98
CA LEU A 235 46.67 20.90 -9.26
C LEU A 235 46.80 20.61 -10.77
N LEU A 236 46.00 21.26 -11.62
CA LEU A 236 46.15 21.15 -13.08
C LEU A 236 47.44 21.80 -13.60
N GLY A 237 47.94 22.81 -12.88
CA GLY A 237 49.10 23.62 -13.24
C GLY A 237 48.73 24.80 -14.17
N ALA A 238 49.50 25.90 -14.08
CA ALA A 238 49.20 27.14 -14.81
C ALA A 238 49.16 26.98 -16.34
N ASN A 239 49.88 25.99 -16.87
CA ASN A 239 49.92 25.64 -18.29
C ASN A 239 49.39 24.23 -18.59
N GLY A 240 48.69 23.59 -17.64
CA GLY A 240 48.22 22.20 -17.83
C GLY A 240 49.31 21.13 -17.73
N GLU A 241 50.32 21.35 -16.89
CA GLU A 241 51.46 20.42 -16.71
C GLU A 241 51.03 19.01 -16.28
N ASN A 242 49.90 18.92 -15.56
CA ASN A 242 49.31 17.66 -15.11
C ASN A 242 48.07 17.26 -15.92
N ALA A 243 47.86 17.87 -17.09
CA ALA A 243 46.72 17.55 -17.95
C ALA A 243 46.86 16.16 -18.57
N VAL A 244 45.76 15.42 -18.61
CA VAL A 244 45.65 14.10 -19.22
C VAL A 244 44.87 14.18 -20.54
N PRO A 245 45.02 13.19 -21.44
CA PRO A 245 44.18 13.09 -22.63
C PRO A 245 42.70 12.99 -22.24
N MET A 246 41.85 13.85 -22.81
CA MET A 246 40.40 13.83 -22.61
C MET A 246 39.64 13.33 -23.85
N LYS A 247 40.01 13.86 -25.02
CA LYS A 247 39.41 13.52 -26.32
C LYS A 247 40.51 13.35 -27.36
N VAL A 248 40.33 12.39 -28.27
CA VAL A 248 41.28 12.11 -29.35
C VAL A 248 40.60 12.07 -30.70
N TRP A 249 41.34 12.49 -31.73
CA TRP A 249 40.94 12.37 -33.14
C TRP A 249 41.77 11.27 -33.79
N LEU A 250 41.07 10.32 -34.42
CA LEU A 250 41.64 9.15 -35.04
C LEU A 250 41.46 9.24 -36.55
N LEU A 251 42.57 9.22 -37.29
CA LEU A 251 42.57 9.18 -38.75
C LEU A 251 42.62 7.73 -39.24
N PRO A 252 41.72 7.30 -40.16
CA PRO A 252 41.80 5.97 -40.74
C PRO A 252 43.12 5.76 -41.49
N LEU A 253 43.77 4.61 -41.26
CA LEU A 253 45.04 4.30 -41.94
C LEU A 253 44.90 4.23 -43.46
N THR A 254 43.69 3.92 -43.95
CA THR A 254 43.35 3.90 -45.39
C THR A 254 43.51 5.23 -46.09
N VAL A 255 43.45 6.34 -45.35
CA VAL A 255 43.73 7.69 -45.89
C VAL A 255 45.22 7.86 -46.21
N LEU A 256 46.09 7.16 -45.47
CA LEU A 256 47.54 7.20 -45.66
C LEU A 256 48.02 6.18 -46.69
N ASP A 257 47.50 4.96 -46.63
CA ASP A 257 47.78 3.90 -47.59
C ASP A 257 46.57 2.96 -47.76
N SER A 258 46.13 2.74 -48.99
CA SER A 258 44.97 1.88 -49.28
C SER A 258 45.20 0.41 -48.94
N SER A 259 46.45 -0.05 -48.84
CA SER A 259 46.79 -1.41 -48.35
C SER A 259 46.38 -1.63 -46.89
N ALA A 260 46.23 -0.57 -46.11
CA ALA A 260 45.80 -0.62 -44.72
C ALA A 260 44.28 -0.84 -44.53
N ALA A 261 43.55 -1.16 -45.61
CA ALA A 261 42.12 -1.36 -45.57
C ALA A 261 41.72 -2.51 -44.63
N GLN A 262 41.00 -2.16 -43.57
CA GLN A 262 40.43 -3.07 -42.61
C GLN A 262 38.94 -2.75 -42.44
N LEU A 263 38.10 -3.78 -42.40
CA LEU A 263 36.68 -3.62 -42.18
C LEU A 263 36.42 -3.21 -40.71
N VAL A 264 35.64 -2.14 -40.53
CA VAL A 264 35.12 -1.70 -39.23
C VAL A 264 33.63 -1.43 -39.39
N ARG A 265 32.79 -2.42 -39.09
CA ARG A 265 31.33 -2.24 -39.05
C ARG A 265 30.95 -1.43 -37.82
N GLN A 266 29.98 -0.52 -37.96
CA GLN A 266 29.34 0.13 -36.82
C GLN A 266 28.31 -0.81 -36.21
N ILE A 267 28.12 -0.72 -34.90
CA ILE A 267 27.03 -1.43 -34.20
C ILE A 267 25.84 -0.48 -34.10
N SER A 268 24.66 -1.02 -34.37
CA SER A 268 23.38 -0.34 -34.25
C SER A 268 23.20 0.25 -32.86
N THR A 269 22.93 1.56 -32.83
CA THR A 269 22.66 2.30 -31.59
C THR A 269 21.54 1.68 -30.78
N ARG A 270 20.53 1.10 -31.45
CA ARG A 270 19.43 0.37 -30.81
C ARG A 270 19.94 -0.84 -30.03
N LEU A 271 20.82 -1.66 -30.60
CA LEU A 271 21.33 -2.85 -29.91
C LEU A 271 22.23 -2.47 -28.72
N VAL A 272 22.96 -1.37 -28.84
CA VAL A 272 23.75 -0.81 -27.72
C VAL A 272 22.82 -0.34 -26.59
N GLN A 273 21.72 0.35 -26.91
CA GLN A 273 20.71 0.76 -25.93
C GLN A 273 20.02 -0.44 -25.27
N GLU A 274 19.67 -1.48 -26.05
CA GLU A 274 19.08 -2.72 -25.49
C GLU A 274 20.08 -3.42 -24.55
N ALA A 275 21.37 -3.48 -24.89
CA ALA A 275 22.41 -4.02 -24.01
C ALA A 275 22.66 -3.16 -22.76
N GLN A 276 22.55 -1.84 -22.87
CA GLN A 276 22.62 -0.92 -21.74
C GLN A 276 21.47 -1.18 -20.76
N SER A 277 20.23 -1.21 -21.26
CA SER A 277 19.05 -1.49 -20.46
C SER A 277 19.19 -2.80 -19.68
N VAL A 278 19.80 -3.83 -20.27
CA VAL A 278 20.09 -5.09 -19.57
C VAL A 278 20.94 -4.89 -18.31
N LEU A 279 22.02 -4.11 -18.40
CA LEU A 279 22.91 -3.88 -17.26
C LEU A 279 22.29 -2.93 -16.22
N GLU A 280 21.44 -2.01 -16.66
CA GLU A 280 20.68 -1.12 -15.78
C GLU A 280 19.62 -1.91 -14.99
N ASP A 281 18.88 -2.81 -15.64
CA ASP A 281 17.91 -3.71 -14.97
C ASP A 281 18.58 -4.50 -13.83
N PHE A 282 19.77 -5.07 -14.06
CA PHE A 282 20.49 -5.82 -13.03
C PHE A 282 21.01 -4.93 -11.90
N SER A 283 21.39 -3.69 -12.20
CA SER A 283 21.79 -2.71 -11.19
C SER A 283 20.60 -2.30 -10.31
N GLU A 284 19.41 -2.18 -10.91
CA GLU A 284 18.16 -1.94 -10.17
C GLU A 284 17.78 -3.12 -9.27
N LEU A 285 17.82 -4.35 -9.79
CA LEU A 285 17.56 -5.56 -9.00
C LEU A 285 18.53 -5.69 -7.83
N GLU A 286 19.80 -5.36 -8.03
CA GLU A 286 20.79 -5.35 -6.94
C GLU A 286 20.43 -4.33 -5.85
N MET A 287 20.03 -3.10 -6.22
CA MET A 287 19.58 -2.10 -5.25
C MET A 287 18.36 -2.60 -4.45
N ARG A 288 17.35 -3.15 -5.14
CA ARG A 288 16.16 -3.73 -4.48
C ARG A 288 16.52 -4.85 -3.52
N CYS A 289 17.42 -5.75 -3.91
CA CYS A 289 17.91 -6.82 -3.04
C CYS A 289 18.58 -6.26 -1.78
N ASN A 290 19.47 -5.27 -1.95
CA ASN A 290 20.16 -4.65 -0.83
C ASN A 290 19.17 -3.97 0.14
N ASP A 291 18.17 -3.28 -0.38
CA ASP A 291 17.13 -2.63 0.41
C ASP A 291 16.26 -3.64 1.17
N ALA A 292 15.80 -4.70 0.49
CA ALA A 292 15.04 -5.78 1.11
C ALA A 292 15.84 -6.49 2.23
N MET A 293 17.15 -6.73 2.01
CA MET A 293 18.04 -7.34 3.00
C MET A 293 18.31 -6.44 4.23
N ARG A 294 18.14 -5.12 4.10
CA ARG A 294 18.31 -4.17 5.21
C ARG A 294 17.08 -4.07 6.12
N THR A 295 15.94 -4.59 5.69
CA THR A 295 14.72 -4.58 6.50
C THR A 295 14.90 -5.36 7.81
N ALA A 296 14.25 -4.89 8.88
CA ALA A 296 14.31 -5.56 10.19
C ALA A 296 13.83 -7.02 10.10
N THR A 297 12.75 -7.27 9.36
CA THR A 297 12.23 -8.62 9.14
C THR A 297 13.25 -9.54 8.46
N ALA A 298 13.92 -9.10 7.38
CA ALA A 298 14.92 -9.93 6.71
C ALA A 298 16.15 -10.21 7.59
N GLN A 299 16.51 -9.29 8.49
CA GLN A 299 17.58 -9.47 9.48
C GLN A 299 17.17 -10.44 10.61
N GLN A 300 15.90 -10.40 11.02
CA GLN A 300 15.34 -11.26 12.07
C GLN A 300 15.03 -12.69 11.58
N PHE A 301 14.74 -12.87 10.29
CA PHE A 301 14.44 -14.16 9.67
C PHE A 301 15.48 -14.50 8.58
N PRO A 302 16.61 -15.16 8.95
CA PRO A 302 17.70 -15.46 8.02
C PRO A 302 17.29 -16.28 6.78
N GLN A 303 16.19 -17.03 6.84
CA GLN A 303 15.65 -17.78 5.71
C GLN A 303 15.35 -16.86 4.52
N ILE A 304 14.76 -15.69 4.77
CA ILE A 304 14.45 -14.68 3.76
C ILE A 304 15.75 -14.04 3.25
N GLY A 305 16.63 -13.63 4.17
CA GLY A 305 17.92 -13.02 3.82
C GLY A 305 18.81 -13.92 2.96
N ASN A 306 18.82 -15.23 3.22
CA ASN A 306 19.58 -16.21 2.43
C ASN A 306 19.02 -16.36 1.01
N LYS A 307 17.69 -16.32 0.83
CA LYS A 307 17.05 -16.35 -0.49
C LYS A 307 17.43 -15.12 -1.32
N LEU A 308 17.31 -13.92 -0.74
CA LEU A 308 17.71 -12.66 -1.38
C LEU A 308 19.19 -12.66 -1.77
N LYS A 309 20.07 -13.12 -0.86
CA LYS A 309 21.50 -13.23 -1.12
C LYS A 309 21.80 -14.16 -2.30
N ARG A 310 21.19 -15.35 -2.33
CA ARG A 310 21.37 -16.33 -3.41
C ARG A 310 20.86 -15.80 -4.75
N PHE A 311 19.71 -15.13 -4.76
CA PHE A 311 19.18 -14.47 -5.97
C PHE A 311 20.15 -13.42 -6.50
N LYS A 312 20.64 -12.54 -5.61
CA LYS A 312 21.62 -11.51 -5.94
C LYS A 312 22.89 -12.11 -6.57
N GLU A 313 23.44 -13.16 -5.96
CA GLU A 313 24.63 -13.86 -6.48
C GLU A 313 24.41 -14.41 -7.90
N MET A 314 23.26 -15.03 -8.17
CA MET A 314 22.92 -15.56 -9.50
C MET A 314 22.72 -14.44 -10.54
N CYS A 315 22.09 -13.33 -10.16
CA CYS A 315 21.97 -12.14 -11.01
C CYS A 315 23.35 -11.55 -11.37
N SER A 316 24.27 -11.49 -10.40
CA SER A 316 25.65 -11.03 -10.64
C SER A 316 26.42 -11.98 -11.57
N GLU A 317 26.24 -13.30 -11.40
CA GLU A 317 26.87 -14.31 -12.27
C GLU A 317 26.39 -14.20 -13.72
N PHE A 318 25.07 -14.10 -13.94
CA PHE A 318 24.50 -13.90 -15.29
C PHE A 318 24.93 -12.57 -15.90
N ARG A 319 24.93 -11.48 -15.13
CA ARG A 319 25.41 -10.17 -15.58
C ARG A 319 26.84 -10.27 -16.10
N LEU A 320 27.72 -10.97 -15.39
CA LEU A 320 29.10 -11.18 -15.82
C LEU A 320 29.19 -12.03 -17.10
N GLU A 321 28.43 -13.12 -17.20
CA GLU A 321 28.35 -13.94 -18.43
C GLU A 321 27.91 -13.09 -19.64
N PHE A 322 26.88 -12.26 -19.45
CA PHE A 322 26.37 -11.35 -20.48
C PHE A 322 27.45 -10.36 -20.95
N GLN A 323 28.16 -9.71 -20.02
CA GLN A 323 29.25 -8.79 -20.35
C GLN A 323 30.39 -9.50 -21.09
N GLN A 324 30.79 -10.68 -20.65
CA GLN A 324 31.84 -11.48 -21.32
C GLN A 324 31.44 -11.90 -22.74
N ASN A 325 30.16 -12.25 -22.96
CA ASN A 325 29.64 -12.56 -24.28
C ASN A 325 29.69 -11.35 -25.21
N LEU A 326 29.31 -10.15 -24.73
CA LEU A 326 29.48 -8.91 -25.47
C LEU A 326 30.94 -8.65 -25.82
N ALA A 327 31.85 -8.75 -24.83
CA ALA A 327 33.28 -8.56 -25.01
C ALA A 327 33.85 -9.45 -26.12
N LYS A 328 33.41 -10.72 -26.14
CA LYS A 328 33.89 -11.72 -27.09
C LYS A 328 33.37 -11.46 -28.51
N LYS A 329 32.12 -11.03 -28.66
CA LYS A 329 31.43 -10.95 -29.97
C LYS A 329 31.60 -9.60 -30.66
N LEU A 330 31.67 -8.50 -29.91
CA LEU A 330 31.79 -7.15 -30.48
C LEU A 330 32.98 -6.99 -31.45
N PRO A 331 34.21 -7.47 -31.14
CA PRO A 331 35.32 -7.34 -32.09
C PRO A 331 35.14 -8.14 -33.37
N SER A 332 34.53 -9.33 -33.26
CA SER A 332 34.25 -10.22 -34.39
C SER A 332 33.22 -9.59 -35.34
N ILE A 333 32.15 -9.02 -34.80
CA ILE A 333 31.12 -8.30 -35.58
C ILE A 333 31.73 -7.09 -36.29
N ARG A 334 32.48 -6.26 -35.57
CA ARG A 334 33.13 -5.07 -36.14
C ARG A 334 34.13 -5.43 -37.24
N GLY A 335 34.88 -6.53 -37.07
CA GLY A 335 35.82 -7.04 -38.07
C GLY A 335 35.19 -7.82 -39.22
N GLY A 336 33.87 -8.04 -39.22
CA GLY A 336 33.14 -8.81 -40.24
C GLY A 336 33.31 -10.33 -40.16
N GLY A 337 33.79 -10.85 -39.03
CA GLY A 337 33.82 -12.29 -38.77
C GLY A 337 32.45 -12.87 -38.39
N GLU A 338 31.56 -12.03 -37.86
CA GLU A 338 30.18 -12.39 -37.51
C GLU A 338 29.21 -11.28 -37.98
N GLU A 339 27.95 -11.67 -38.21
CA GLU A 339 26.88 -10.73 -38.51
C GLU A 339 26.32 -10.12 -37.22
N GLU A 340 25.78 -8.90 -37.34
CA GLU A 340 25.21 -8.16 -36.21
C GLU A 340 24.03 -8.91 -35.55
N ALA A 341 23.35 -9.79 -36.28
CA ALA A 341 22.31 -10.67 -35.77
C ALA A 341 22.73 -11.49 -34.54
N VAL A 342 24.02 -11.84 -34.40
CA VAL A 342 24.55 -12.56 -33.24
C VAL A 342 24.37 -11.75 -31.94
N LEU A 343 24.47 -10.42 -32.00
CA LEU A 343 24.22 -9.56 -30.84
C LEU A 343 22.72 -9.55 -30.47
N ALA A 344 21.84 -9.54 -31.47
CA ALA A 344 20.40 -9.67 -31.25
C ALA A 344 20.04 -11.04 -30.65
N GLU A 345 20.72 -12.12 -31.05
CA GLU A 345 20.56 -13.45 -30.46
C GLU A 345 20.94 -13.49 -28.97
N ILE A 346 22.01 -12.80 -28.55
CA ILE A 346 22.39 -12.70 -27.12
C ILE A 346 21.27 -12.02 -26.31
N LEU A 347 20.70 -10.94 -26.84
CA LEU A 347 19.59 -10.22 -26.20
C LEU A 347 18.31 -11.07 -26.16
N MET A 348 18.02 -11.82 -27.24
CA MET A 348 16.90 -12.76 -27.27
C MET A 348 17.09 -13.93 -26.31
N LYS A 349 18.31 -14.46 -26.16
CA LYS A 349 18.63 -15.51 -25.18
C LYS A 349 18.32 -15.08 -23.76
N ARG A 350 18.54 -13.80 -23.40
CA ARG A 350 18.09 -13.25 -22.12
C ARG A 350 16.56 -13.27 -22.03
N ARG A 351 15.85 -12.74 -23.04
CA ARG A 351 14.38 -12.63 -23.04
C ARG A 351 13.68 -13.98 -22.92
N SER A 352 14.24 -15.04 -23.49
CA SER A 352 13.67 -16.40 -23.43
C SER A 352 14.14 -17.22 -22.22
N SER A 353 15.05 -16.69 -21.40
CA SER A 353 15.58 -17.38 -20.21
C SER A 353 14.79 -17.05 -18.93
N PRO A 354 15.02 -17.78 -17.83
CA PRO A 354 14.56 -17.39 -16.50
C PRO A 354 15.06 -16.02 -16.03
N PHE A 355 16.15 -15.50 -16.62
CA PHE A 355 16.72 -14.16 -16.35
C PHE A 355 16.06 -13.04 -17.17
N ASN A 356 14.87 -13.27 -17.71
CA ASN A 356 14.08 -12.22 -18.33
C ASN A 356 13.64 -11.19 -17.27
N ASN A 357 13.47 -9.93 -17.70
CA ASN A 357 13.22 -8.82 -16.78
C ASN A 357 11.89 -8.99 -16.00
N LYS A 358 10.87 -9.58 -16.63
CA LYS A 358 9.55 -9.77 -16.03
C LYS A 358 9.64 -10.73 -14.84
N SER A 359 10.15 -11.94 -15.04
CA SER A 359 10.23 -12.95 -13.97
C SER A 359 11.16 -12.53 -12.82
N LEU A 360 12.28 -11.84 -13.11
CA LEU A 360 13.18 -11.35 -12.07
C LEU A 360 12.51 -10.30 -11.18
N ASN A 361 11.77 -9.36 -11.77
CA ASN A 361 11.03 -8.35 -11.01
C ASN A 361 9.83 -8.95 -10.27
N GLU A 362 9.08 -9.87 -10.90
CA GLU A 362 7.98 -10.58 -10.24
C GLU A 362 8.45 -11.35 -9.00
N TRP A 363 9.62 -11.99 -9.06
CA TRP A 363 10.20 -12.66 -7.89
C TRP A 363 10.58 -11.66 -6.79
N MET A 364 11.16 -10.52 -7.16
CA MET A 364 11.49 -9.46 -6.20
C MET A 364 10.24 -8.86 -5.55
N ASP A 365 9.18 -8.61 -6.33
CA ASP A 365 7.89 -8.12 -5.83
C ASP A 365 7.29 -9.13 -4.83
N CYS A 366 7.38 -10.42 -5.15
CA CYS A 366 6.97 -11.49 -4.24
C CYS A 366 7.77 -11.47 -2.94
N LYS A 367 9.11 -11.38 -2.98
CA LYS A 367 9.92 -11.33 -1.77
C LYS A 367 9.64 -10.10 -0.91
N GLU A 368 9.44 -8.94 -1.52
CA GLU A 368 9.03 -7.71 -0.81
C GLU A 368 7.66 -7.89 -0.14
N ARG A 369 6.70 -8.55 -0.82
CA ARG A 369 5.39 -8.89 -0.24
C ARG A 369 5.51 -9.88 0.93
N GLU A 370 6.35 -10.92 0.80
CA GLU A 370 6.63 -11.88 1.88
C GLU A 370 7.14 -11.17 3.14
N ILE A 371 8.10 -10.26 2.97
CA ILE A 371 8.66 -9.43 4.05
C ILE A 371 7.54 -8.62 4.72
N TYR A 372 6.68 -7.97 3.93
CA TYR A 372 5.56 -7.18 4.46
C TYR A 372 4.54 -8.04 5.21
N THR A 373 4.19 -9.22 4.68
CA THR A 373 3.27 -10.16 5.34
C THR A 373 3.80 -10.60 6.69
N VAL A 374 5.07 -11.03 6.77
CA VAL A 374 5.70 -11.44 8.04
C VAL A 374 5.80 -10.25 9.00
N MET A 375 6.16 -9.07 8.50
CA MET A 375 6.21 -7.84 9.28
C MET A 375 4.84 -7.48 9.90
N SER A 376 3.75 -7.65 9.14
CA SER A 376 2.38 -7.38 9.62
C SER A 376 1.99 -8.26 10.81
N PHE A 377 2.35 -9.55 10.78
CA PHE A 377 2.09 -10.46 11.89
C PHE A 377 2.98 -10.18 13.10
N THR A 378 4.28 -10.02 12.88
CA THR A 378 5.24 -9.73 13.97
C THR A 378 4.96 -8.38 14.65
N ASN A 379 4.53 -7.36 13.91
CA ASN A 379 4.09 -6.07 14.48
C ASN A 379 2.84 -6.18 15.37
N LYS A 380 2.01 -7.21 15.19
CA LYS A 380 0.87 -7.50 16.08
C LYS A 380 1.30 -8.29 17.31
N MET A 381 2.41 -9.02 17.24
CA MET A 381 2.99 -9.82 18.33
C MET A 381 4.03 -9.02 19.15
N LYS A 382 3.74 -7.77 19.52
CA LYS A 382 4.74 -6.84 20.12
C LYS A 382 5.39 -7.33 21.43
N ASN A 383 4.77 -8.27 22.13
CA ASN A 383 5.24 -8.81 23.41
C ASN A 383 5.98 -10.14 23.28
N THR A 384 6.38 -10.54 22.07
CA THR A 384 7.11 -11.80 21.84
C THR A 384 8.52 -11.56 21.34
N GLU A 385 9.43 -12.43 21.77
CA GLU A 385 10.82 -12.37 21.33
C GLU A 385 10.96 -13.11 19.98
N ILE A 386 11.48 -12.43 18.96
CA ILE A 386 11.75 -13.04 17.66
C ILE A 386 13.13 -13.70 17.69
N ILE A 387 13.15 -15.00 17.44
CA ILE A 387 14.33 -15.84 17.53
C ILE A 387 14.87 -16.13 16.13
N PRO A 388 16.15 -15.78 15.83
CA PRO A 388 16.67 -15.84 14.47
C PRO A 388 17.10 -17.25 14.02
N SER A 389 17.28 -18.19 14.94
CA SER A 389 17.76 -19.53 14.59
C SER A 389 17.34 -20.60 15.60
N GLN A 390 17.34 -21.85 15.14
CA GLN A 390 17.01 -23.01 15.98
C GLN A 390 17.93 -23.15 17.20
N SER A 391 19.22 -22.79 17.11
CA SER A 391 20.14 -22.84 18.25
C SER A 391 19.78 -21.83 19.35
N HIS A 392 19.32 -20.63 18.94
CA HIS A 392 18.86 -19.62 19.90
C HIS A 392 17.52 -20.04 20.52
N LEU A 393 16.64 -20.67 19.73
CA LEU A 393 15.38 -21.20 20.21
C LEU A 393 15.61 -22.24 21.31
N TYR A 394 16.53 -23.18 21.09
CA TYR A 394 16.89 -24.20 22.10
C TYR A 394 17.35 -23.58 23.41
N LYS A 395 18.17 -22.51 23.35
CA LYS A 395 18.63 -21.78 24.54
C LYS A 395 17.45 -21.14 25.30
N GLU A 396 16.52 -20.51 24.60
CA GLU A 396 15.39 -19.84 25.24
C GLU A 396 14.38 -20.83 25.84
N ILE A 397 14.09 -21.94 25.16
CA ILE A 397 13.18 -22.97 25.68
C ILE A 397 13.72 -23.61 26.96
N LEU A 398 15.04 -23.83 27.08
CA LEU A 398 15.66 -24.38 28.30
C LEU A 398 15.57 -23.46 29.52
N SER A 399 15.27 -22.18 29.31
CA SER A 399 15.26 -21.18 30.39
C SER A 399 13.87 -20.93 31.00
N ALA A 400 12.83 -21.61 30.52
CA ALA A 400 11.45 -21.47 30.99
C ALA A 400 10.80 -22.84 31.25
N GLU A 401 9.84 -22.87 32.17
CA GLU A 401 9.04 -24.07 32.45
C GLU A 401 8.19 -24.43 31.22
N HIS A 402 7.50 -23.43 30.65
CA HIS A 402 6.75 -23.56 29.41
C HIS A 402 7.21 -22.50 28.40
N ALA A 403 7.33 -22.91 27.14
CA ALA A 403 7.54 -21.99 26.03
C ALA A 403 6.50 -22.24 24.94
N VAL A 404 5.77 -21.19 24.56
CA VAL A 404 4.79 -21.22 23.46
C VAL A 404 5.36 -20.42 22.31
N CYS A 405 5.58 -21.07 21.17
CA CYS A 405 6.28 -20.51 20.03
C CYS A 405 5.34 -20.39 18.84
N PHE A 406 5.19 -19.19 18.28
CA PHE A 406 4.60 -19.03 16.96
C PHE A 406 5.65 -19.31 15.90
N VAL A 407 5.45 -20.35 15.10
CA VAL A 407 6.42 -20.83 14.13
C VAL A 407 5.93 -20.53 12.72
N PHE A 408 6.69 -19.75 11.96
CA PHE A 408 6.46 -19.64 10.52
C PHE A 408 7.13 -20.83 9.82
N THR A 409 6.32 -21.70 9.22
CA THR A 409 6.79 -22.96 8.65
C THR A 409 7.19 -22.88 7.18
N SER A 410 6.75 -21.84 6.46
CA SER A 410 7.00 -21.71 5.03
C SER A 410 8.19 -20.83 4.62
N LEU A 411 8.80 -20.06 5.53
CA LEU A 411 9.78 -19.02 5.15
C LEU A 411 11.03 -19.58 4.45
N GLY A 412 11.48 -20.78 4.84
CA GLY A 412 12.65 -21.43 4.26
C GLY A 412 12.34 -22.48 3.21
N SER A 413 11.08 -22.62 2.78
CA SER A 413 10.70 -23.58 1.74
C SER A 413 11.47 -23.31 0.46
N ALA A 414 11.88 -24.39 -0.22
CA ALA A 414 12.59 -24.30 -1.49
C ALA A 414 11.69 -23.64 -2.55
N GLU A 415 12.28 -22.76 -3.37
CA GLU A 415 11.58 -22.05 -4.42
C GLU A 415 11.99 -22.60 -5.79
N PRO A 416 11.03 -23.15 -6.57
CA PRO A 416 11.31 -23.66 -7.91
C PRO A 416 11.99 -22.63 -8.81
N TYR A 417 11.53 -21.36 -8.79
CA TYR A 417 12.16 -20.31 -9.59
C TYR A 417 13.66 -20.09 -9.30
N LEU A 418 14.09 -20.09 -8.03
CA LEU A 418 15.52 -20.00 -7.68
C LEU A 418 16.32 -21.22 -8.17
N SER A 419 15.67 -22.38 -8.23
CA SER A 419 16.27 -23.60 -8.79
C SER A 419 16.41 -23.50 -10.30
N ALA A 420 15.42 -22.94 -11.00
CA ALA A 420 15.47 -22.69 -12.43
C ALA A 420 16.62 -21.73 -12.82
N LEU A 421 16.79 -20.62 -12.09
CA LEU A 421 17.93 -19.71 -12.26
C LEU A 421 19.28 -20.44 -12.09
N SER A 422 19.40 -21.23 -11.03
CA SER A 422 20.62 -21.99 -10.74
C SER A 422 20.91 -23.06 -11.80
N ASN A 423 19.89 -23.74 -12.31
CA ASN A 423 20.03 -24.79 -13.32
C ASN A 423 20.43 -24.23 -14.68
N TYR A 424 19.91 -23.04 -15.02
CA TYR A 424 20.27 -22.30 -16.22
C TYR A 424 21.75 -21.91 -16.21
N LEU A 425 22.24 -21.31 -15.10
CA LEU A 425 23.65 -20.94 -14.95
C LEU A 425 24.60 -22.14 -15.03
N ARG A 426 24.17 -23.31 -14.51
CA ARG A 426 24.96 -24.55 -14.57
C ARG A 426 24.97 -25.22 -15.95
N GLY A 427 24.19 -24.71 -16.92
CA GLY A 427 24.03 -25.34 -18.23
C GLY A 427 23.37 -26.72 -18.18
N THR A 428 22.61 -27.01 -17.12
CA THR A 428 21.92 -28.30 -16.93
C THR A 428 20.58 -28.37 -17.64
N THR A 429 20.06 -27.25 -18.13
CA THR A 429 18.86 -27.16 -18.96
C THR A 429 19.23 -27.12 -20.45
N LYS A 430 18.55 -27.94 -21.27
CA LYS A 430 18.67 -27.85 -22.74
C LYS A 430 17.73 -26.74 -23.25
N PRO A 431 18.19 -25.83 -24.12
CA PRO A 431 17.36 -24.74 -24.66
C PRO A 431 16.11 -25.21 -25.43
N ASP A 432 16.08 -26.47 -25.89
CA ASP A 432 15.08 -27.01 -26.81
C ASP A 432 14.22 -28.15 -26.22
N ASP A 433 14.10 -28.29 -24.88
CA ASP A 433 13.18 -29.28 -24.30
C ASP A 433 11.75 -28.72 -24.20
N PRO A 434 10.79 -29.20 -25.02
CA PRO A 434 9.41 -28.71 -25.00
C PRO A 434 8.62 -29.08 -23.73
N GLN A 435 9.19 -29.89 -22.81
CA GLN A 435 8.58 -30.21 -21.52
C GLN A 435 8.94 -29.26 -20.39
N ASP A 436 9.89 -28.34 -20.57
CA ASP A 436 10.24 -27.33 -19.56
C ASP A 436 10.18 -25.91 -20.17
N PRO A 437 8.97 -25.40 -20.50
CA PRO A 437 8.84 -23.98 -20.73
C PRO A 437 9.17 -23.29 -19.40
N TYR A 438 10.11 -22.35 -19.41
CA TYR A 438 10.52 -21.51 -18.27
C TYR A 438 9.39 -20.63 -17.67
N THR A 439 8.13 -21.02 -17.88
CA THR A 439 6.89 -20.48 -17.32
C THR A 439 6.70 -20.99 -15.89
N HIS A 440 7.63 -20.62 -15.00
CA HIS A 440 7.35 -20.65 -13.57
C HIS A 440 6.40 -19.51 -13.25
N ASP A 441 5.24 -19.83 -12.71
CA ASP A 441 4.34 -18.82 -12.16
C ASP A 441 4.87 -18.45 -10.77
N VAL A 442 5.80 -17.51 -10.77
CA VAL A 442 6.56 -17.07 -9.59
C VAL A 442 5.63 -16.65 -8.45
N GLU A 443 4.47 -16.08 -8.77
CA GLU A 443 3.48 -15.64 -7.79
C GLU A 443 2.69 -16.81 -7.20
N ARG A 444 2.25 -17.77 -8.02
CA ARG A 444 1.55 -18.98 -7.52
C ARG A 444 2.45 -19.89 -6.69
N GLU A 445 3.77 -19.81 -6.86
CA GLU A 445 4.74 -20.55 -6.03
C GLU A 445 4.81 -20.06 -4.58
N GLN A 446 4.31 -18.85 -4.28
CA GLN A 446 4.45 -18.24 -2.96
C GLN A 446 3.41 -18.78 -1.97
N TRP A 447 3.83 -19.11 -0.76
CA TRP A 447 2.95 -19.75 0.23
C TRP A 447 1.78 -18.85 0.69
N TYR A 448 1.95 -17.52 0.68
CA TYR A 448 0.96 -16.56 1.15
C TYR A 448 -0.12 -16.21 0.11
N THR A 449 0.02 -16.66 -1.15
CA THR A 449 -1.03 -16.45 -2.17
C THR A 449 -2.17 -17.46 -2.01
N SER A 450 -1.94 -18.57 -1.31
CA SER A 450 -3.02 -19.47 -0.90
C SER A 450 -3.87 -18.83 0.19
N LYS A 451 -5.15 -18.63 -0.12
CA LYS A 451 -6.16 -18.15 0.84
C LYS A 451 -6.24 -19.05 2.07
N GLU A 452 -6.17 -20.36 1.88
CA GLU A 452 -6.24 -21.36 2.96
C GLU A 452 -5.06 -21.19 3.94
N VAL A 453 -3.85 -21.02 3.40
CA VAL A 453 -2.64 -20.79 4.20
C VAL A 453 -2.72 -19.43 4.91
N ALA A 454 -3.14 -18.39 4.22
CA ALA A 454 -3.30 -17.05 4.80
C ALA A 454 -4.34 -17.00 5.93
N ASP A 455 -5.47 -17.69 5.77
CA ASP A 455 -6.52 -17.79 6.78
C ASP A 455 -6.05 -18.62 7.99
N THR A 456 -5.28 -19.69 7.75
CA THR A 456 -4.64 -20.50 8.82
C THR A 456 -3.70 -19.64 9.66
N ILE A 457 -2.78 -18.91 9.03
CA ILE A 457 -1.83 -18.05 9.75
C ILE A 457 -2.55 -16.95 10.52
N ARG A 458 -3.57 -16.33 9.91
CA ARG A 458 -4.36 -15.28 10.59
C ARG A 458 -5.06 -15.84 11.82
N HIS A 459 -5.61 -17.05 11.71
CA HIS A 459 -6.29 -17.72 12.80
C HIS A 459 -5.33 -18.09 13.95
N GLU A 460 -4.23 -18.77 13.64
CA GLU A 460 -3.22 -19.15 14.64
C GLU A 460 -2.56 -17.93 15.28
N ALA A 461 -2.23 -16.90 14.49
CA ALA A 461 -1.66 -15.67 15.02
C ALA A 461 -2.63 -15.00 15.99
N LYS A 462 -3.94 -15.03 15.70
CA LYS A 462 -4.96 -14.52 16.61
C LYS A 462 -5.02 -15.32 17.91
N LEU A 463 -5.07 -16.66 17.84
CA LEU A 463 -5.07 -17.50 19.04
C LEU A 463 -3.81 -17.26 19.88
N PHE A 464 -2.65 -17.18 19.24
CA PHE A 464 -1.37 -16.93 19.89
C PHE A 464 -1.31 -15.54 20.56
N ILE A 465 -1.74 -14.48 19.87
CA ILE A 465 -1.77 -13.12 20.44
C ILE A 465 -2.74 -13.04 21.61
N ASP A 466 -3.97 -13.56 21.45
CA ASP A 466 -5.00 -13.52 22.49
C ASP A 466 -4.53 -14.31 23.74
N PHE A 467 -3.85 -15.45 23.55
CA PHE A 467 -3.28 -16.24 24.63
C PHE A 467 -2.05 -15.57 25.27
N THR A 468 -1.19 -14.93 24.49
CA THR A 468 -0.05 -14.15 25.00
C THR A 468 -0.52 -13.02 25.91
N GLU A 469 -1.51 -12.24 25.47
CA GLU A 469 -2.06 -11.12 26.25
C GLU A 469 -2.75 -11.61 27.53
N ALA A 470 -3.49 -12.71 27.47
CA ALA A 470 -4.14 -13.32 28.62
C ALA A 470 -3.15 -13.78 29.70
N ASN A 471 -1.90 -14.07 29.33
CA ASN A 471 -0.83 -14.58 30.20
C ASN A 471 0.35 -13.62 30.38
N LYS A 472 0.22 -12.34 30.01
CA LYS A 472 1.33 -11.36 30.07
C LYS A 472 1.98 -11.20 31.46
N GLU A 473 1.25 -11.49 32.52
CA GLU A 473 1.73 -11.41 33.91
C GLU A 473 2.36 -12.74 34.40
N ASN A 474 2.21 -13.83 33.62
CA ASN A 474 2.69 -15.16 33.99
C ASN A 474 4.16 -15.35 33.59
N LYS A 475 5.06 -15.22 34.56
CA LYS A 475 6.51 -15.36 34.37
C LYS A 475 6.99 -16.78 34.07
N ASN A 476 6.13 -17.80 34.21
CA ASN A 476 6.50 -19.19 33.95
C ASN A 476 6.34 -19.58 32.47
N ILE A 477 5.74 -18.71 31.65
CA ILE A 477 5.54 -18.92 30.22
C ILE A 477 6.39 -17.92 29.44
N LYS A 478 7.20 -18.42 28.50
CA LYS A 478 7.84 -17.60 27.47
C LYS A 478 7.07 -17.66 26.16
N PHE A 479 6.87 -16.51 25.54
CA PHE A 479 6.25 -16.38 24.22
C PHE A 479 7.30 -15.99 23.18
N LEU A 480 7.51 -16.86 22.20
CA LEU A 480 8.57 -16.72 21.20
C LEU A 480 7.98 -16.74 19.78
N THR A 481 8.69 -16.14 18.83
CA THR A 481 8.35 -16.19 17.40
C THR A 481 9.57 -16.62 16.60
N VAL A 482 9.45 -17.59 15.69
CA VAL A 482 10.60 -18.16 14.98
C VAL A 482 10.21 -18.63 13.59
N GLY A 483 11.16 -18.62 12.64
CA GLY A 483 11.01 -19.34 11.38
C GLY A 483 11.65 -20.72 11.47
N LEU A 484 10.89 -21.80 11.29
CA LEU A 484 11.40 -23.18 11.19
C LEU A 484 10.72 -23.87 10.03
N THR A 485 11.46 -24.24 8.99
CA THR A 485 10.86 -24.80 7.78
C THR A 485 10.25 -26.17 8.02
N ASP A 486 8.99 -26.33 7.63
CA ASP A 486 8.31 -27.63 7.55
C ASP A 486 7.61 -27.76 6.19
N GLU A 487 8.02 -28.74 5.41
CA GLU A 487 7.43 -29.01 4.09
C GLU A 487 6.05 -29.68 4.18
N LYS A 488 5.74 -30.32 5.31
CA LYS A 488 4.46 -31.01 5.53
C LYS A 488 3.37 -30.04 5.96
N GLN A 489 3.72 -29.03 6.74
CA GLN A 489 2.80 -28.03 7.27
C GLN A 489 3.13 -26.66 6.69
N LYS A 490 2.34 -26.21 5.71
CA LYS A 490 2.53 -24.89 5.10
C LYS A 490 1.86 -23.79 5.93
N GLY A 491 2.57 -22.69 6.11
CA GLY A 491 2.08 -21.46 6.70
C GLY A 491 2.71 -21.18 8.05
N SER A 492 1.97 -21.52 9.11
CA SER A 492 2.44 -21.44 10.48
C SER A 492 1.95 -22.63 11.31
N SER A 493 2.45 -22.67 12.55
CA SER A 493 1.98 -23.54 13.61
C SER A 493 2.29 -22.89 14.97
N ILE A 494 1.63 -23.35 16.03
CA ILE A 494 1.97 -22.97 17.40
C ILE A 494 2.58 -24.19 18.09
N HIS A 495 3.84 -24.07 18.49
CA HIS A 495 4.55 -25.13 19.21
C HIS A 495 4.49 -24.89 20.71
N LEU A 496 4.31 -25.97 21.47
CA LEU A 496 4.38 -25.99 22.93
C LEU A 496 5.57 -26.82 23.37
N TYR A 497 6.43 -26.21 24.19
CA TYR A 497 7.54 -26.87 24.85
C TYR A 497 7.36 -26.82 26.36
N LYS A 498 7.83 -27.88 27.03
CA LYS A 498 7.88 -27.98 28.49
C LYS A 498 9.23 -28.51 28.92
N ASP A 499 9.87 -27.80 29.86
CA ASP A 499 11.17 -28.17 30.44
C ASP A 499 12.26 -28.49 29.40
N GLY A 500 12.27 -27.77 28.26
CA GLY A 500 13.22 -28.03 27.17
C GLY A 500 12.75 -28.98 26.06
N PHE A 501 11.62 -29.67 26.23
CA PHE A 501 11.17 -30.72 25.31
C PHE A 501 9.90 -30.33 24.56
N SER A 502 9.80 -30.73 23.28
CA SER A 502 8.60 -30.52 22.46
C SER A 502 7.45 -31.37 23.01
N VAL A 503 6.33 -30.75 23.34
CA VAL A 503 5.09 -31.40 23.80
C VAL A 503 4.09 -31.51 22.66
N SER A 504 3.94 -30.44 21.88
CA SER A 504 3.07 -30.40 20.69
C SER A 504 3.64 -29.44 19.66
N GLU A 505 3.60 -29.83 18.40
CA GLU A 505 3.93 -28.98 17.24
C GLU A 505 2.67 -28.32 16.65
N ASN A 506 1.49 -28.66 17.18
CA ASN A 506 0.18 -28.14 16.78
C ASN A 506 -0.66 -27.84 18.01
N PHE A 507 -0.11 -27.06 18.94
CA PHE A 507 -0.82 -26.62 20.13
C PHE A 507 -1.93 -25.64 19.73
N GLU A 508 -3.17 -25.88 20.16
CA GLU A 508 -4.29 -24.96 19.94
C GLU A 508 -4.66 -24.27 21.27
N PRO A 509 -4.19 -23.02 21.50
CA PRO A 509 -4.59 -22.27 22.69
C PRO A 509 -6.11 -22.06 22.71
N PRO A 510 -6.75 -22.12 23.88
CA PRO A 510 -8.20 -21.95 23.94
C PRO A 510 -8.60 -20.54 23.51
N SER A 511 -9.60 -20.45 22.65
CA SER A 511 -10.25 -19.16 22.38
C SER A 511 -11.03 -18.68 23.60
N LYS A 512 -11.64 -17.48 23.52
CA LYS A 512 -12.56 -17.06 24.59
C LYS A 512 -13.74 -18.05 24.69
N PRO A 513 -14.32 -18.28 25.88
CA PRO A 513 -15.56 -19.03 26.00
C PRO A 513 -16.63 -18.47 25.04
N GLU A 514 -17.42 -19.32 24.38
CA GLU A 514 -18.36 -18.85 23.35
C GLU A 514 -19.44 -17.94 23.95
N THR A 515 -20.05 -18.37 25.06
CA THR A 515 -21.06 -17.60 25.77
C THR A 515 -20.90 -17.76 27.28
N VAL A 516 -21.22 -16.69 28.01
CA VAL A 516 -21.29 -16.68 29.47
C VAL A 516 -22.62 -16.05 29.84
N THR A 517 -23.53 -16.86 30.36
CA THR A 517 -24.92 -16.46 30.61
C THR A 517 -25.28 -16.66 32.08
N VAL A 518 -26.15 -15.80 32.60
CA VAL A 518 -26.65 -15.95 33.95
C VAL A 518 -27.72 -17.03 33.99
N ARG A 519 -27.51 -18.05 34.83
CA ARG A 519 -28.47 -19.12 35.08
C ARG A 519 -29.37 -18.81 36.26
N ASP A 520 -28.80 -18.31 37.36
CA ASP A 520 -29.56 -17.97 38.56
C ASP A 520 -28.93 -16.78 39.30
N ILE A 521 -29.77 -15.97 39.93
CA ILE A 521 -29.37 -14.80 40.72
C ILE A 521 -29.96 -14.96 42.13
N ASN A 522 -29.09 -14.82 43.13
CA ASN A 522 -29.43 -14.79 44.53
C ASN A 522 -28.99 -13.46 45.17
N HIS A 523 -29.29 -13.27 46.45
CA HIS A 523 -28.87 -12.09 47.21
C HIS A 523 -27.35 -12.06 47.46
N ASN A 524 -26.72 -13.23 47.58
CA ASN A 524 -25.29 -13.36 47.88
C ASN A 524 -24.50 -14.19 46.86
N SER A 525 -25.13 -14.58 45.74
CA SER A 525 -24.46 -15.40 44.74
C SER A 525 -25.08 -15.25 43.36
N VAL A 526 -24.27 -15.42 42.31
CA VAL A 526 -24.73 -15.52 40.92
C VAL A 526 -24.17 -16.81 40.31
N THR A 527 -25.03 -17.60 39.67
CA THR A 527 -24.62 -18.81 38.95
C THR A 527 -24.56 -18.52 37.46
N LEU A 528 -23.40 -18.74 36.86
CA LEU A 528 -23.14 -18.57 35.44
C LEU A 528 -23.11 -19.94 34.75
N LYS A 529 -23.64 -20.00 33.53
CA LYS A 529 -23.50 -21.10 32.58
C LYS A 529 -22.55 -20.67 31.47
N ILE A 530 -21.54 -21.49 31.23
CA ILE A 530 -20.42 -21.22 30.31
C ILE A 530 -20.49 -22.22 29.17
N SER A 531 -20.50 -21.73 27.94
CA SER A 531 -20.22 -22.59 26.78
C SER A 531 -18.71 -22.67 26.53
N PRO A 532 -18.16 -23.87 26.29
CA PRO A 532 -16.75 -24.03 25.97
C PRO A 532 -16.27 -23.13 24.83
N PRO A 533 -14.99 -22.74 24.81
CA PRO A 533 -14.34 -22.16 23.65
C PRO A 533 -14.54 -23.00 22.38
N ARG A 534 -14.62 -22.31 21.24
CA ARG A 534 -14.71 -22.96 19.93
C ARG A 534 -13.42 -23.71 19.54
N PHE A 535 -12.28 -23.18 19.96
CA PHE A 535 -10.94 -23.70 19.65
C PHE A 535 -10.19 -23.99 20.95
N GLY A 536 -9.36 -25.05 20.97
CA GLY A 536 -8.55 -25.46 22.12
C GLY A 536 -9.36 -25.99 23.32
N ALA A 537 -10.58 -26.49 23.10
CA ALA A 537 -11.47 -26.97 24.16
C ALA A 537 -10.94 -28.24 24.85
N GLU A 538 -10.23 -29.08 24.11
CA GLU A 538 -9.59 -30.31 24.59
C GLU A 538 -8.43 -30.04 25.55
N ASN A 539 -7.88 -28.83 25.55
CA ASN A 539 -6.78 -28.42 26.42
C ASN A 539 -7.26 -27.84 27.76
N ILE A 540 -8.59 -27.72 27.96
CA ILE A 540 -9.18 -27.07 29.13
C ILE A 540 -9.18 -28.00 30.35
N THR A 541 -8.72 -27.44 31.47
CA THR A 541 -8.68 -28.09 32.78
C THR A 541 -9.73 -27.54 33.77
N SER A 542 -10.09 -26.27 33.62
CA SER A 542 -11.09 -25.57 34.45
C SER A 542 -11.53 -24.24 33.80
N TYR A 543 -12.54 -23.59 34.39
CA TYR A 543 -12.98 -22.23 34.08
C TYR A 543 -12.77 -21.33 35.29
N CYS A 544 -12.27 -20.13 35.03
CA CYS A 544 -12.01 -19.10 36.03
C CYS A 544 -12.97 -17.92 35.82
N VAL A 545 -13.85 -17.66 36.78
CA VAL A 545 -14.74 -16.51 36.79
C VAL A 545 -14.20 -15.43 37.71
N GLU A 546 -14.17 -14.20 37.19
CA GLU A 546 -13.81 -12.99 37.91
C GLU A 546 -15.02 -12.05 37.95
N SER A 547 -15.23 -11.37 39.07
CA SER A 547 -16.30 -10.37 39.25
C SER A 547 -15.74 -8.99 39.56
N CYS A 548 -16.55 -7.95 39.37
CA CYS A 548 -16.22 -6.58 39.75
C CYS A 548 -17.51 -5.85 40.10
N VAL A 549 -17.53 -5.02 41.15
CA VAL A 549 -18.67 -4.14 41.40
C VAL A 549 -18.77 -3.14 40.24
N SER A 550 -19.98 -2.90 39.74
CA SER A 550 -20.21 -2.00 38.62
C SER A 550 -19.79 -0.57 38.98
N GLY A 551 -18.86 0.00 38.21
CA GLY A 551 -18.31 1.33 38.44
C GLY A 551 -17.09 1.39 39.37
N GLU A 552 -16.64 0.27 39.93
CA GLU A 552 -15.36 0.18 40.65
C GLU A 552 -14.24 -0.35 39.73
N ASP A 553 -13.00 0.08 40.00
CA ASP A 553 -11.82 -0.40 39.29
C ASP A 553 -11.20 -1.61 40.00
N GLY A 554 -11.10 -2.72 39.27
CA GLY A 554 -10.35 -3.91 39.68
C GLY A 554 -11.22 -5.14 39.87
N TRP A 555 -10.88 -6.22 39.16
CA TRP A 555 -11.57 -7.50 39.27
C TRP A 555 -11.29 -8.14 40.64
N GLN A 556 -12.35 -8.32 41.43
CA GLN A 556 -12.30 -8.90 42.75
C GLN A 556 -13.08 -10.22 42.76
N GLN A 557 -12.48 -11.24 43.39
CA GLN A 557 -12.98 -12.61 43.52
C GLN A 557 -12.74 -13.51 42.29
N LYS A 558 -11.98 -14.59 42.50
CA LYS A 558 -11.63 -15.61 41.50
C LYS A 558 -12.26 -16.94 41.90
N THR A 559 -13.26 -17.39 41.14
CA THR A 559 -13.88 -18.71 41.36
C THR A 559 -13.47 -19.65 40.24
N GLU A 560 -12.93 -20.81 40.59
CA GLU A 560 -12.47 -21.81 39.61
C GLU A 560 -13.33 -23.08 39.69
N SER A 561 -13.79 -23.58 38.55
CA SER A 561 -14.58 -24.82 38.49
C SER A 561 -14.18 -25.69 37.31
N LYS A 562 -14.31 -27.01 37.47
CA LYS A 562 -14.15 -27.98 36.38
C LYS A 562 -15.44 -28.20 35.59
N THR A 563 -16.56 -27.64 36.05
CA THR A 563 -17.86 -27.73 35.40
C THR A 563 -18.15 -26.49 34.56
N GLU A 564 -18.99 -26.63 33.54
CA GLU A 564 -19.52 -25.54 32.70
C GLU A 564 -20.53 -24.64 33.45
N GLU A 565 -20.68 -24.84 34.75
CA GLU A 565 -21.50 -24.03 35.65
C GLU A 565 -20.66 -23.59 36.84
N VAL A 566 -20.66 -22.29 37.11
CA VAL A 566 -19.85 -21.66 38.15
C VAL A 566 -20.75 -20.77 38.99
N THR A 567 -20.81 -21.03 40.29
CA THR A 567 -21.49 -20.17 41.26
C THR A 567 -20.46 -19.27 41.94
N VAL A 568 -20.56 -17.97 41.69
CA VAL A 568 -19.80 -16.95 42.42
C VAL A 568 -20.59 -16.59 43.68
N SER A 569 -20.04 -16.88 44.85
CA SER A 569 -20.67 -16.68 46.17
C SER A 569 -20.20 -15.38 46.84
N ASP A 570 -20.55 -15.15 48.10
CA ASP A 570 -20.06 -14.02 48.92
C ASP A 570 -20.26 -12.62 48.31
N LEU A 571 -21.29 -12.46 47.46
CA LEU A 571 -21.66 -11.19 46.87
C LEU A 571 -22.53 -10.37 47.83
N SER A 572 -22.52 -9.05 47.69
CA SER A 572 -23.35 -8.17 48.51
C SER A 572 -24.78 -8.09 47.95
N PRO A 573 -25.84 -8.13 48.78
CA PRO A 573 -27.22 -7.92 48.34
C PRO A 573 -27.45 -6.53 47.73
N ASN A 574 -28.43 -6.43 46.82
CA ASN A 574 -28.80 -5.20 46.11
C ASN A 574 -27.64 -4.49 45.37
N THR A 575 -26.60 -5.22 44.96
CA THR A 575 -25.37 -4.66 44.39
C THR A 575 -25.19 -5.11 42.94
N GLU A 576 -24.77 -4.21 42.06
CA GLU A 576 -24.51 -4.51 40.66
C GLU A 576 -23.08 -5.00 40.44
N TYR A 577 -22.96 -6.13 39.75
CA TYR A 577 -21.69 -6.76 39.42
C TYR A 577 -21.54 -6.99 37.93
N VAL A 578 -20.31 -6.90 37.46
CA VAL A 578 -19.89 -7.33 36.13
C VAL A 578 -19.09 -8.62 36.28
N PHE A 579 -19.34 -9.60 35.41
CA PHE A 579 -18.67 -10.90 35.46
C PHE A 579 -17.94 -11.20 34.16
N ARG A 580 -16.75 -11.78 34.24
CA ARG A 580 -16.03 -12.35 33.09
C ARG A 580 -15.51 -13.75 33.39
N CYS A 581 -15.43 -14.58 32.37
CA CYS A 581 -14.95 -15.96 32.48
C CYS A 581 -13.79 -16.21 31.51
N ARG A 582 -12.79 -16.98 31.96
CA ARG A 582 -11.65 -17.45 31.18
C ARG A 582 -11.58 -18.98 31.22
N ALA A 583 -11.19 -19.59 30.10
CA ALA A 583 -10.80 -21.00 30.09
C ALA A 583 -9.37 -21.15 30.63
N VAL A 584 -9.09 -22.21 31.39
CA VAL A 584 -7.78 -22.48 32.01
C VAL A 584 -7.24 -23.80 31.47
N THR A 585 -6.00 -23.80 31.01
CA THR A 585 -5.26 -25.00 30.54
C THR A 585 -4.15 -25.39 31.53
N SER A 586 -3.49 -26.52 31.27
CA SER A 586 -2.29 -26.92 32.02
C SER A 586 -1.09 -25.98 31.83
N VAL A 587 -1.11 -25.12 30.80
CA VAL A 587 -0.04 -24.17 30.46
C VAL A 587 -0.35 -22.78 30.98
N GLY A 588 -1.57 -22.29 30.73
CA GLY A 588 -1.99 -20.92 31.02
C GLY A 588 -3.48 -20.69 30.78
N VAL A 589 -3.92 -19.43 30.83
CA VAL A 589 -5.34 -19.05 30.68
C VAL A 589 -5.65 -18.47 29.30
N GLY A 590 -6.83 -18.75 28.77
CA GLY A 590 -7.34 -18.13 27.55
C GLY A 590 -7.89 -16.71 27.79
N PRO A 591 -8.26 -16.00 26.71
CA PRO A 591 -8.89 -14.69 26.80
C PRO A 591 -10.27 -14.77 27.47
N SER A 592 -10.69 -13.68 28.12
CA SER A 592 -11.96 -13.63 28.85
C SER A 592 -13.16 -13.33 27.95
N ASN A 593 -14.32 -13.90 28.26
CA ASN A 593 -15.62 -13.45 27.76
C ASN A 593 -16.45 -12.88 28.93
N GLN A 594 -17.06 -11.71 28.72
CA GLN A 594 -17.81 -10.99 29.74
C GLN A 594 -19.31 -11.26 29.58
N VAL A 595 -20.03 -11.34 30.70
CA VAL A 595 -21.49 -11.36 30.70
C VAL A 595 -22.00 -10.02 30.16
N SER A 596 -23.03 -10.06 29.31
CA SER A 596 -23.65 -8.84 28.78
C SER A 596 -24.33 -8.03 29.89
N GLY A 597 -23.88 -6.78 30.09
CA GLY A 597 -24.42 -5.86 31.10
C GLY A 597 -23.97 -6.14 32.55
N SER A 598 -24.41 -5.29 33.48
CA SER A 598 -24.28 -5.54 34.92
C SER A 598 -25.42 -6.42 35.42
N ILE A 599 -25.13 -7.27 36.40
CA ILE A 599 -26.08 -8.18 37.03
C ILE A 599 -26.26 -7.72 38.47
N LYS A 600 -27.48 -7.32 38.81
CA LYS A 600 -27.83 -6.90 40.16
C LYS A 600 -28.23 -8.10 41.01
N THR A 601 -27.59 -8.29 42.16
CA THR A 601 -27.99 -9.30 43.14
C THR A 601 -29.36 -8.96 43.75
N LEU A 602 -30.04 -9.97 44.27
CA LEU A 602 -31.36 -9.76 44.89
C LEU A 602 -31.26 -8.86 46.13
N PRO A 603 -32.33 -8.11 46.46
CA PRO A 603 -32.28 -7.06 47.47
C PRO A 603 -32.09 -7.58 48.91
N CYS A 604 -32.51 -8.81 49.19
CA CYS A 604 -32.37 -9.44 50.49
C CYS A 604 -32.48 -10.96 50.40
N SER A 605 -32.06 -11.65 51.46
CA SER A 605 -32.29 -13.09 51.62
C SER A 605 -33.80 -13.42 51.65
N PRO A 606 -34.21 -14.67 51.39
CA PRO A 606 -35.60 -15.08 51.61
C PRO A 606 -36.05 -14.78 53.06
N PRO A 607 -37.34 -14.49 53.29
CA PRO A 607 -37.92 -14.49 54.63
C PRO A 607 -37.75 -15.86 55.31
N GLY A 608 -37.76 -15.87 56.63
CA GLY A 608 -37.79 -17.11 57.39
C GLY A 608 -38.99 -17.99 57.04
N LYS A 609 -38.90 -19.28 57.37
CA LYS A 609 -39.97 -20.25 57.10
C LYS A 609 -41.30 -19.77 57.72
N PRO A 610 -42.41 -19.72 56.96
CA PRO A 610 -43.71 -19.29 57.48
C PRO A 610 -44.23 -20.21 58.60
N GLN A 611 -44.78 -19.62 59.64
CA GLN A 611 -45.54 -20.27 60.70
C GLN A 611 -47.03 -20.05 60.44
N VAL A 612 -47.81 -21.12 60.44
CA VAL A 612 -49.22 -21.11 60.01
C VAL A 612 -50.15 -21.64 61.10
N GLU A 613 -51.20 -20.89 61.40
CA GLU A 613 -52.24 -21.25 62.36
C GLU A 613 -53.63 -21.28 61.67
N PRO A 614 -54.19 -22.47 61.38
CA PRO A 614 -55.44 -22.58 60.63
C PRO A 614 -56.70 -22.36 61.49
N GLN A 615 -57.68 -21.67 60.91
CA GLN A 615 -59.07 -21.54 61.38
C GLN A 615 -60.04 -22.10 60.33
N SER A 616 -61.36 -21.89 60.51
CA SER A 616 -62.38 -22.56 59.68
C SER A 616 -62.56 -21.98 58.27
N ALA A 617 -62.31 -20.68 58.10
CA ALA A 617 -62.33 -20.00 56.79
C ALA A 617 -61.14 -19.04 56.62
N GLU A 618 -60.18 -19.10 57.54
CA GLU A 618 -59.02 -18.19 57.56
C GLU A 618 -57.76 -18.94 58.04
N VAL A 619 -56.57 -18.44 57.68
CA VAL A 619 -55.28 -18.92 58.20
C VAL A 619 -54.44 -17.71 58.62
N SER A 620 -53.94 -17.71 59.87
CA SER A 620 -52.94 -16.72 60.29
C SER A 620 -51.56 -17.21 59.91
N VAL A 621 -50.78 -16.36 59.25
CA VAL A 621 -49.42 -16.67 58.77
C VAL A 621 -48.47 -15.63 59.35
N SER A 622 -47.36 -16.05 59.96
CA SER A 622 -46.26 -15.19 60.41
C SER A 622 -44.91 -15.72 59.93
N TRP A 623 -43.87 -14.88 59.86
CA TRP A 623 -42.53 -15.29 59.40
C TRP A 623 -41.45 -14.42 60.05
N GLU A 624 -40.19 -14.82 59.91
CA GLU A 624 -39.05 -14.00 60.31
C GLU A 624 -38.60 -13.11 59.16
N LYS A 625 -38.09 -11.92 59.49
CA LYS A 625 -37.50 -11.01 58.49
C LYS A 625 -36.27 -11.64 57.83
N PRO A 626 -35.89 -11.22 56.60
CA PRO A 626 -34.63 -11.61 55.98
C PRO A 626 -33.42 -11.36 56.90
N SER A 627 -32.48 -12.30 56.92
CA SER A 627 -31.23 -12.20 57.70
C SER A 627 -30.24 -11.21 57.08
N GLU A 628 -30.26 -11.10 55.74
CA GLU A 628 -29.41 -10.19 54.98
C GLU A 628 -30.28 -9.25 54.14
N VAL A 629 -30.02 -7.95 54.24
CA VAL A 629 -30.77 -6.90 53.54
C VAL A 629 -29.76 -5.92 52.95
N GLY A 630 -29.90 -5.62 51.66
CA GLY A 630 -29.02 -4.69 50.97
C GLY A 630 -29.23 -3.24 51.42
N PRO A 631 -28.30 -2.34 51.05
CA PRO A 631 -28.40 -0.92 51.37
C PRO A 631 -29.66 -0.31 50.77
N ASP A 632 -30.29 0.60 51.53
CA ASP A 632 -31.47 1.39 51.15
C ASP A 632 -32.71 0.58 50.71
N VAL A 633 -32.82 -0.68 51.16
CA VAL A 633 -33.95 -1.57 50.86
C VAL A 633 -35.07 -1.41 51.91
N SER A 634 -36.26 -1.00 51.47
CA SER A 634 -37.47 -1.02 52.29
C SER A 634 -38.21 -2.36 52.17
N LEU A 635 -38.51 -3.02 53.29
CA LEU A 635 -39.18 -4.32 53.27
C LEU A 635 -40.71 -4.20 53.35
N SER A 636 -41.38 -4.86 52.41
CA SER A 636 -42.77 -5.32 52.54
C SER A 636 -42.84 -6.77 52.08
N TYR A 637 -43.99 -7.44 52.25
CA TYR A 637 -44.10 -8.88 52.01
C TYR A 637 -45.27 -9.21 51.09
N ILE A 638 -45.03 -10.11 50.15
CA ILE A 638 -46.07 -10.77 49.36
C ILE A 638 -46.23 -12.17 49.92
N VAL A 639 -47.41 -12.44 50.47
CA VAL A 639 -47.82 -13.77 50.91
C VAL A 639 -48.59 -14.43 49.79
N GLU A 640 -48.08 -15.55 49.29
CA GLU A 640 -48.71 -16.32 48.23
C GLU A 640 -49.30 -17.59 48.82
N TYR A 641 -50.53 -17.91 48.43
CA TYR A 641 -51.19 -19.15 48.86
C TYR A 641 -52.00 -19.76 47.72
N ALA A 642 -52.03 -21.09 47.66
CA ALA A 642 -52.81 -21.84 46.67
C ALA A 642 -53.49 -23.03 47.35
N GLN A 643 -54.67 -23.42 46.86
CA GLN A 643 -55.29 -24.67 47.28
C GLN A 643 -54.45 -25.83 46.74
N ARG A 644 -54.11 -26.79 47.60
CA ARG A 644 -53.32 -27.94 47.23
C ARG A 644 -54.23 -29.02 46.65
N ASP A 645 -53.88 -29.49 45.46
CA ASP A 645 -54.44 -30.70 44.85
C ASP A 645 -53.27 -31.64 44.57
N ASP A 646 -53.26 -32.82 45.20
CA ASP A 646 -52.17 -33.80 45.07
C ASP A 646 -51.94 -34.30 43.64
N LYS A 647 -52.89 -34.04 42.72
CA LYS A 647 -52.77 -34.40 41.30
C LYS A 647 -52.11 -33.30 40.45
N VAL A 648 -51.91 -32.11 41.01
CA VAL A 648 -51.36 -30.94 40.32
C VAL A 648 -49.93 -30.72 40.80
N LYS A 649 -48.99 -30.55 39.87
CA LYS A 649 -47.61 -30.21 40.23
C LYS A 649 -47.57 -28.81 40.84
N GLU A 650 -46.61 -28.57 41.73
CA GLU A 650 -46.46 -27.29 42.43
C GLU A 650 -46.35 -26.09 41.47
N GLU A 651 -45.74 -26.32 40.32
CA GLU A 651 -45.54 -25.37 39.20
C GLU A 651 -46.87 -24.86 38.61
N ASP A 652 -47.91 -25.70 38.65
CA ASP A 652 -49.22 -25.46 38.04
C ASP A 652 -50.26 -24.92 39.05
N LEU A 653 -49.85 -24.71 40.31
CA LEU A 653 -50.74 -24.21 41.36
C LEU A 653 -51.18 -22.77 41.08
N GLN A 654 -52.48 -22.52 41.27
CA GLN A 654 -53.07 -21.20 41.10
C GLN A 654 -52.84 -20.35 42.36
N TRP A 655 -51.73 -19.62 42.39
CA TRP A 655 -51.34 -18.77 43.52
C TRP A 655 -52.18 -17.50 43.62
N LYS A 656 -52.81 -17.31 44.78
CA LYS A 656 -53.39 -16.04 45.21
C LYS A 656 -52.37 -15.25 46.02
N GLN A 657 -52.38 -13.93 45.90
CA GLN A 657 -51.39 -13.06 46.54
C GLN A 657 -52.04 -12.07 47.50
N MET A 658 -51.38 -11.78 48.61
CA MET A 658 -51.72 -10.72 49.55
C MET A 658 -50.48 -9.91 49.91
N LEU A 659 -50.65 -8.60 50.02
CA LEU A 659 -49.59 -7.69 50.44
C LEU A 659 -49.68 -7.44 51.95
N SER A 660 -48.54 -7.48 52.64
CA SER A 660 -48.42 -7.13 54.05
C SER A 660 -47.22 -6.22 54.29
N ARG A 661 -47.40 -5.22 55.16
CA ARG A 661 -46.31 -4.38 55.68
C ARG A 661 -45.78 -4.86 57.03
N ALA A 662 -46.38 -5.91 57.59
CA ALA A 662 -45.98 -6.54 58.84
C ALA A 662 -45.60 -8.00 58.59
N GLU A 663 -44.82 -8.60 59.47
CA GLU A 663 -44.36 -9.99 59.44
C GLU A 663 -45.48 -11.01 59.78
N LYS A 664 -46.74 -10.60 59.60
CA LYS A 664 -47.92 -11.44 59.79
C LYS A 664 -49.07 -10.99 58.90
N VAL A 665 -49.91 -11.93 58.46
CA VAL A 665 -51.16 -11.68 57.74
C VAL A 665 -52.22 -12.72 58.12
N ILE A 666 -53.49 -12.38 57.90
CA ILE A 666 -54.60 -13.32 57.98
C ILE A 666 -55.14 -13.50 56.56
N ILE A 667 -55.07 -14.72 56.05
CA ILE A 667 -55.64 -15.10 54.75
C ILE A 667 -57.09 -15.52 55.02
N SER A 668 -58.07 -14.78 54.48
CA SER A 668 -59.50 -15.01 54.73
C SER A 668 -60.27 -15.49 53.49
N GLY A 669 -61.48 -16.03 53.70
CA GLY A 669 -62.33 -16.54 52.61
C GLY A 669 -61.88 -17.89 52.04
N LEU A 670 -61.18 -18.68 52.85
CA LEU A 670 -60.73 -20.03 52.52
C LEU A 670 -61.86 -21.05 52.70
N GLN A 671 -61.83 -22.12 51.91
CA GLN A 671 -62.74 -23.24 52.09
C GLN A 671 -62.34 -24.00 53.35
N SER A 672 -63.32 -24.42 54.15
CA SER A 672 -63.10 -25.24 55.34
C SER A 672 -62.65 -26.66 54.98
N GLU A 673 -61.89 -27.31 55.86
CA GLU A 673 -61.41 -28.69 55.68
C GLU A 673 -60.64 -28.89 54.35
N THR A 674 -59.86 -27.88 53.93
CA THR A 674 -59.15 -27.86 52.64
C THR A 674 -57.66 -27.58 52.85
N GLU A 675 -56.80 -28.30 52.14
CA GLU A 675 -55.34 -28.07 52.15
C GLU A 675 -54.94 -26.88 51.29
N TYR A 676 -54.04 -26.08 51.81
CA TYR A 676 -53.41 -24.94 51.17
C TYR A 676 -51.91 -25.02 51.33
N VAL A 677 -51.18 -24.46 50.37
CA VAL A 677 -49.75 -24.19 50.47
C VAL A 677 -49.53 -22.69 50.61
N VAL A 678 -48.53 -22.29 51.40
CA VAL A 678 -48.22 -20.90 51.68
C VAL A 678 -46.71 -20.67 51.54
N ARG A 679 -46.34 -19.59 50.88
CA ARG A 679 -44.96 -19.07 50.84
C ARG A 679 -44.94 -17.55 50.93
N VAL A 680 -43.80 -17.01 51.34
CA VAL A 680 -43.65 -15.56 51.54
C VAL A 680 -42.39 -15.10 50.83
N ARG A 681 -42.46 -13.96 50.15
CA ARG A 681 -41.29 -13.26 49.57
C ARG A 681 -41.31 -11.79 49.96
N CYS A 682 -40.15 -11.15 49.96
CA CYS A 682 -40.08 -9.71 50.16
C CYS A 682 -40.39 -8.97 48.86
N ASP A 683 -41.17 -7.91 48.98
CA ASP A 683 -41.39 -6.88 47.96
C ASP A 683 -40.66 -5.62 48.42
N CYS A 684 -39.56 -5.31 47.73
CA CYS A 684 -38.60 -4.28 48.10
C CYS A 684 -38.77 -2.99 47.29
N GLY A 685 -39.97 -2.77 46.73
CA GLY A 685 -40.27 -1.62 45.88
C GLY A 685 -39.40 -1.59 44.62
N VAL A 686 -38.68 -0.49 44.41
CA VAL A 686 -37.80 -0.30 43.24
C VAL A 686 -36.60 -1.24 43.23
N ALA A 687 -36.21 -1.81 44.38
CA ALA A 687 -35.11 -2.77 44.47
C ALA A 687 -35.50 -4.20 44.06
N GLY A 688 -36.77 -4.43 43.71
CA GLY A 688 -37.27 -5.72 43.24
C GLY A 688 -37.78 -6.64 44.34
N ARG A 689 -37.67 -7.96 44.13
CA ARG A 689 -38.22 -8.99 45.03
C ARG A 689 -37.15 -10.00 45.41
N SER A 690 -37.24 -10.55 46.62
CA SER A 690 -36.39 -11.68 47.02
C SER A 690 -36.92 -13.01 46.49
N LYS A 691 -36.11 -14.07 46.62
CA LYS A 691 -36.58 -15.46 46.45
C LYS A 691 -37.63 -15.80 47.51
N GLU A 692 -38.50 -16.74 47.18
CA GLU A 692 -39.53 -17.23 48.09
C GLU A 692 -38.94 -17.98 49.28
N SER A 693 -39.59 -17.87 50.43
CA SER A 693 -39.33 -18.74 51.58
C SER A 693 -39.74 -20.19 51.27
N ILE A 694 -39.31 -21.11 52.13
CA ILE A 694 -39.71 -22.52 52.05
C ILE A 694 -41.24 -22.62 52.14
N ILE A 695 -41.85 -23.40 51.24
CA ILE A 695 -43.29 -23.63 51.20
C ILE A 695 -43.75 -24.40 52.43
N VAL A 696 -44.88 -24.00 52.99
CA VAL A 696 -45.52 -24.63 54.15
C VAL A 696 -46.96 -25.01 53.81
N ASN A 697 -47.33 -26.25 54.14
CA ASN A 697 -48.67 -26.78 53.94
C ASN A 697 -49.54 -26.52 55.17
N VAL A 698 -50.81 -26.17 54.97
CA VAL A 698 -51.77 -25.86 56.03
C VAL A 698 -53.17 -26.31 55.65
N CYS A 699 -53.92 -26.92 56.57
CA CYS A 699 -55.30 -27.36 56.34
C CYS A 699 -56.29 -26.59 57.22
N THR A 700 -57.35 -26.03 56.62
CA THR A 700 -58.38 -25.24 57.32
C THR A 700 -59.32 -26.12 58.16
N ARG A 701 -59.94 -25.56 59.19
CA ARG A 701 -60.83 -26.27 60.16
C ARG A 701 -62.31 -26.25 59.71
N LYS A 702 -63.19 -26.95 60.42
CA LYS A 702 -64.63 -27.12 60.05
C LYS A 702 -65.50 -25.89 60.33
N PHE A 703 -66.42 -25.53 59.41
CA PHE A 703 -67.28 -24.31 59.45
C PHE A 703 -68.72 -24.55 59.97
N LYS A 704 -69.39 -23.56 60.57
CA LYS A 704 -70.84 -23.56 60.98
C LYS A 704 -71.56 -22.25 60.53
N PRO A 705 -72.67 -22.28 59.76
CA PRO A 705 -73.23 -21.07 59.11
C PRO A 705 -74.56 -20.51 59.70
N LEU A 706 -74.88 -19.23 59.40
CA LEU A 706 -76.19 -18.56 59.53
C LEU A 706 -76.47 -17.67 58.29
N ILE A 707 -77.71 -17.69 57.76
CA ILE A 707 -78.18 -17.10 56.49
C ILE A 707 -79.16 -15.94 56.73
N LYS A 708 -79.16 -14.87 55.90
CA LYS A 708 -80.37 -14.14 55.45
C LYS A 708 -80.14 -13.24 54.21
N SER A 709 -81.26 -12.95 53.54
CA SER A 709 -81.50 -12.58 52.13
C SER A 709 -81.85 -11.10 51.91
N LEU A 710 -81.63 -10.52 50.70
CA LEU A 710 -82.68 -9.97 49.79
C LEU A 710 -82.18 -9.12 48.58
N LYS A 711 -83.09 -8.99 47.61
CA LYS A 711 -83.09 -8.58 46.18
C LYS A 711 -82.87 -7.08 45.81
N GLY A 712 -82.62 -6.80 44.51
CA GLY A 712 -83.27 -5.72 43.70
C GLY A 712 -82.34 -4.76 42.90
N THR A 713 -82.19 -4.92 41.56
CA THR A 713 -82.72 -4.14 40.39
C THR A 713 -82.16 -2.73 40.02
N SER A 714 -81.67 -2.59 38.75
CA SER A 714 -81.68 -1.45 37.75
C SER A 714 -81.19 -0.03 38.15
N THR A 715 -80.58 0.88 37.35
CA THR A 715 -80.60 1.25 35.91
C THR A 715 -79.46 2.26 35.55
N LYS A 716 -78.98 2.22 34.28
CA LYS A 716 -78.52 3.30 33.32
C LYS A 716 -77.74 4.55 33.80
N THR A 717 -76.60 4.85 33.13
CA THR A 717 -76.28 5.87 32.06
C THR A 717 -74.74 5.90 31.92
N GLY A 718 -74.06 6.20 30.80
CA GLY A 718 -74.42 6.73 29.49
C GLY A 718 -73.39 6.37 28.39
N LYS A 719 -73.85 6.53 27.14
CA LYS A 719 -73.20 6.30 25.82
C LYS A 719 -72.07 7.32 25.56
N SER A 720 -71.05 7.05 24.74
CA SER A 720 -71.06 7.11 23.26
C SER A 720 -69.82 6.35 22.68
N LYS A 721 -69.98 5.38 21.76
CA LYS A 721 -70.04 5.52 20.27
C LYS A 721 -68.75 6.11 19.67
N GLU A 722 -68.18 5.64 18.56
CA GLU A 722 -68.41 4.53 17.64
C GLU A 722 -67.18 4.52 16.71
N SER A 723 -66.80 3.34 16.26
CA SER A 723 -65.91 3.07 15.13
C SER A 723 -66.40 3.72 13.83
N ILE A 724 -65.51 4.38 13.07
CA ILE A 724 -65.58 4.50 11.59
C ILE A 724 -64.15 4.53 11.01
N MET A 725 -63.86 3.62 10.08
CA MET A 725 -62.76 3.71 9.10
C MET A 725 -63.07 4.80 8.08
N VAL A 726 -62.12 5.70 7.80
CA VAL A 726 -61.94 6.32 6.46
C VAL A 726 -60.46 6.67 6.25
N ASN A 727 -59.88 6.12 5.18
CA ASN A 727 -58.64 6.54 4.52
C ASN A 727 -58.72 7.98 4.01
N VAL A 728 -57.65 8.77 4.13
CA VAL A 728 -57.13 9.59 3.01
C VAL A 728 -55.60 9.79 3.14
N CYS A 729 -54.95 9.59 2.00
CA CYS A 729 -53.55 9.74 1.60
C CYS A 729 -52.80 11.03 1.98
N THR A 730 -51.47 10.90 2.08
CA THR A 730 -50.40 11.68 1.41
C THR A 730 -49.06 11.03 1.84
N THR A 731 -47.98 10.83 1.08
CA THR A 731 -47.61 11.00 -0.34
C THR A 731 -46.30 10.19 -0.53
N LYS A 732 -46.08 9.65 -1.74
CA LYS A 732 -44.88 8.94 -2.25
C LYS A 732 -43.56 9.28 -1.53
N PHE A 733 -42.75 8.29 -1.10
CA PHE A 733 -41.28 8.26 -1.25
C PHE A 733 -40.71 6.89 -0.77
N ASN A 734 -39.64 6.42 -1.43
CA ASN A 734 -38.88 5.16 -1.25
C ASN A 734 -39.40 3.83 -1.84
N THR A 735 -39.99 3.86 -3.04
CA THR A 735 -40.16 2.66 -3.90
C THR A 735 -38.88 2.26 -4.63
N LEU A 736 -38.02 3.22 -5.01
CA LEU A 736 -36.82 2.96 -5.81
C LEU A 736 -35.71 2.26 -5.00
N ILE A 737 -35.36 2.77 -3.82
CA ILE A 737 -34.36 2.17 -2.93
C ILE A 737 -34.72 0.72 -2.57
N LYS A 738 -36.00 0.46 -2.24
CA LYS A 738 -36.49 -0.90 -1.96
C LYS A 738 -36.39 -1.82 -3.17
N SER A 739 -36.72 -1.31 -4.36
CA SER A 739 -36.59 -2.07 -5.61
C SER A 739 -35.12 -2.40 -5.90
N LEU A 740 -34.22 -1.42 -5.78
CA LEU A 740 -32.79 -1.60 -6.02
C LEU A 740 -32.15 -2.54 -5.00
N LYS A 741 -32.52 -2.44 -3.71
CA LYS A 741 -32.08 -3.39 -2.65
C LYS A 741 -32.42 -4.84 -3.02
N GLY A 742 -33.60 -5.07 -3.64
CA GLY A 742 -34.04 -6.40 -4.05
C GLY A 742 -33.32 -6.98 -5.28
N THR A 743 -32.78 -6.13 -6.16
CA THR A 743 -32.05 -6.56 -7.38
C THR A 743 -30.53 -6.49 -7.26
N SER A 744 -30.02 -5.90 -6.18
CA SER A 744 -28.59 -5.68 -5.93
C SER A 744 -27.99 -6.80 -5.09
N THR A 745 -26.70 -7.06 -5.25
CA THR A 745 -26.00 -8.08 -4.45
C THR A 745 -25.48 -7.46 -3.15
N LYS A 746 -25.72 -8.10 -2.00
CA LYS A 746 -25.28 -7.59 -0.70
C LYS A 746 -23.78 -7.82 -0.53
N ILE A 747 -23.01 -6.76 -0.31
CA ILE A 747 -21.55 -6.81 -0.06
C ILE A 747 -21.28 -6.93 1.44
N ASN A 748 -21.86 -6.04 2.24
CA ASN A 748 -21.63 -5.96 3.69
C ASN A 748 -22.96 -5.96 4.46
N SER A 749 -22.96 -6.62 5.63
CA SER A 749 -24.10 -6.69 6.56
C SER A 749 -23.98 -5.76 7.77
N GLU A 750 -22.87 -5.04 7.93
CA GLU A 750 -22.71 -3.96 8.90
C GLU A 750 -23.72 -2.83 8.63
N SER A 751 -23.95 -1.94 9.60
CA SER A 751 -24.93 -0.84 9.50
C SER A 751 -24.19 0.46 9.15
N PRO A 752 -24.45 1.11 8.00
CA PRO A 752 -25.45 0.76 7.00
C PRO A 752 -25.01 -0.39 6.07
N SER A 753 -25.96 -1.23 5.65
CA SER A 753 -25.67 -2.38 4.77
C SER A 753 -25.34 -1.93 3.35
N VAL A 754 -24.26 -2.47 2.79
CA VAL A 754 -23.75 -2.05 1.47
C VAL A 754 -24.16 -3.06 0.39
N TYR A 755 -24.70 -2.55 -0.73
CA TYR A 755 -25.21 -3.35 -1.86
C TYR A 755 -24.57 -2.93 -3.18
N LYS A 756 -24.04 -3.88 -3.96
CA LYS A 756 -23.53 -3.66 -5.32
C LYS A 756 -24.69 -3.60 -6.30
N LEU A 757 -24.82 -2.49 -7.02
CA LEU A 757 -25.85 -2.33 -8.05
C LEU A 757 -25.60 -3.29 -9.23
N PRO A 758 -26.67 -3.82 -9.84
CA PRO A 758 -26.54 -4.69 -11.00
C PRO A 758 -26.09 -3.88 -12.23
N LEU A 759 -24.88 -4.15 -12.72
CA LEU A 759 -24.33 -3.59 -13.94
C LEU A 759 -24.41 -4.63 -15.06
N GLU A 760 -24.91 -4.21 -16.23
CA GLU A 760 -24.85 -5.00 -17.45
C GLU A 760 -23.62 -4.55 -18.25
N GLU A 761 -22.70 -5.47 -18.53
CA GLU A 761 -21.57 -5.18 -19.41
C GLU A 761 -22.07 -5.08 -20.86
N ASP A 762 -21.66 -4.02 -21.56
CA ASP A 762 -22.01 -3.77 -22.95
C ASP A 762 -20.92 -4.41 -23.82
N ASP A 763 -21.27 -5.40 -24.66
CA ASP A 763 -20.35 -6.15 -25.55
C ASP A 763 -19.71 -5.28 -26.67
N MET A 764 -19.77 -3.95 -26.56
CA MET A 764 -19.10 -3.04 -27.47
C MET A 764 -17.58 -3.16 -27.31
N ASN A 765 -16.95 -3.86 -28.24
CA ASN A 765 -15.50 -4.03 -28.29
C ASN A 765 -14.80 -2.72 -28.71
N ILE A 766 -14.57 -1.83 -27.75
CA ILE A 766 -13.67 -0.67 -27.90
C ILE A 766 -12.36 -1.05 -27.20
N ASP A 767 -11.28 -1.12 -27.96
CA ASP A 767 -9.99 -1.61 -27.48
C ASP A 767 -9.49 -0.84 -26.25
N GLY A 768 -9.27 -1.57 -25.16
CA GLY A 768 -8.85 -1.06 -23.86
C GLY A 768 -9.90 -0.25 -23.07
N CYS A 769 -11.19 -0.33 -23.42
CA CYS A 769 -12.29 0.29 -22.67
C CYS A 769 -13.35 -0.73 -22.25
N ARG A 770 -13.83 -0.65 -21.00
CA ARG A 770 -15.02 -1.41 -20.54
C ARG A 770 -16.22 -0.51 -20.40
N ILE A 771 -17.39 -0.99 -20.79
CA ILE A 771 -18.63 -0.21 -20.74
C ILE A 771 -19.67 -0.97 -19.94
N TYR A 772 -20.19 -0.34 -18.89
CA TYR A 772 -21.25 -0.87 -18.05
C TYR A 772 -22.50 0.00 -18.16
N LYS A 773 -23.67 -0.62 -18.17
CA LYS A 773 -24.98 0.04 -18.16
C LYS A 773 -25.70 -0.24 -16.85
N PHE A 774 -26.31 0.81 -16.30
CA PHE A 774 -27.20 0.72 -15.16
C PHE A 774 -28.59 1.24 -15.52
N GLY A 775 -29.60 0.37 -15.35
CA GLY A 775 -30.99 0.69 -15.65
C GLY A 775 -31.34 0.62 -17.14
N LYS A 776 -32.64 0.59 -17.44
CA LYS A 776 -33.16 0.49 -18.81
C LYS A 776 -32.87 1.77 -19.59
N ASP A 777 -32.64 1.63 -20.90
CA ASP A 777 -32.40 2.74 -21.81
C ASP A 777 -33.43 3.86 -21.65
N SER A 778 -32.93 5.09 -21.56
CA SER A 778 -33.74 6.27 -21.32
C SER A 778 -33.64 7.25 -22.48
N LYS A 779 -34.77 7.88 -22.82
CA LYS A 779 -34.83 8.97 -23.81
C LYS A 779 -34.52 10.35 -23.19
N ARG A 780 -34.22 10.41 -21.89
CA ARG A 780 -33.78 11.64 -21.24
C ARG A 780 -32.44 12.08 -21.82
N ARG A 781 -32.17 13.39 -21.75
CA ARG A 781 -30.86 13.93 -22.12
C ARG A 781 -29.77 13.19 -21.35
N ASN A 782 -28.65 12.89 -21.99
CA ASN A 782 -27.48 12.29 -21.35
C ASN A 782 -26.43 13.38 -21.10
N ARG A 783 -25.81 13.37 -19.92
CA ARG A 783 -24.66 14.20 -19.59
C ARG A 783 -23.43 13.33 -19.45
N THR A 784 -22.29 13.76 -19.99
CA THR A 784 -21.04 13.00 -19.95
C THR A 784 -19.98 13.73 -19.14
N ILE A 785 -19.41 13.05 -18.15
CA ILE A 785 -18.29 13.53 -17.36
C ILE A 785 -17.10 12.58 -17.46
N ILE A 786 -15.88 13.11 -17.38
CA ILE A 786 -14.65 12.33 -17.31
C ILE A 786 -13.95 12.65 -15.99
N LEU A 787 -13.51 11.62 -15.26
CA LEU A 787 -12.84 11.78 -13.97
C LEU A 787 -11.34 11.49 -14.09
N PHE A 788 -10.51 12.49 -13.79
CA PHE A 788 -9.05 12.36 -13.68
C PHE A 788 -8.61 12.54 -12.24
N GLY A 789 -7.69 11.70 -11.77
CA GLY A 789 -7.16 11.80 -10.41
C GLY A 789 -6.04 10.80 -10.17
N THR A 790 -5.17 11.08 -9.21
CA THR A 790 -4.14 10.14 -8.78
C THR A 790 -4.71 9.08 -7.84
N SER A 791 -3.95 8.02 -7.59
CA SER A 791 -4.30 7.02 -6.60
C SER A 791 -4.55 7.68 -5.24
N GLY A 792 -5.60 7.24 -4.55
CA GLY A 792 -6.02 7.81 -3.28
C GLY A 792 -6.74 9.16 -3.38
N SER A 793 -6.94 9.76 -4.55
CA SER A 793 -7.67 11.04 -4.65
C SER A 793 -9.17 10.93 -4.32
N GLY A 794 -9.70 9.71 -4.17
CA GLY A 794 -11.08 9.43 -3.79
C GLY A 794 -12.06 9.34 -4.97
N LYS A 795 -11.58 9.04 -6.19
CA LYS A 795 -12.43 8.87 -7.38
C LYS A 795 -13.53 7.81 -7.19
N THR A 796 -13.16 6.60 -6.79
CA THR A 796 -14.09 5.49 -6.57
C THR A 796 -15.16 5.83 -5.54
N THR A 797 -14.74 6.35 -4.39
CA THR A 797 -15.65 6.77 -3.31
C THR A 797 -16.55 7.93 -3.77
N LEU A 798 -16.06 8.81 -4.65
CA LEU A 798 -16.86 9.88 -5.24
C LEU A 798 -17.91 9.35 -6.23
N ILE A 799 -17.57 8.37 -7.08
CA ILE A 799 -18.54 7.69 -7.97
C ILE A 799 -19.64 7.02 -7.13
N ASN A 800 -19.24 6.31 -6.07
CA ASN A 800 -20.17 5.71 -5.11
C ASN A 800 -21.02 6.78 -4.38
N GLY A 801 -20.45 7.94 -4.06
CA GLY A 801 -21.20 9.08 -3.54
C GLY A 801 -22.22 9.64 -4.54
N MET A 802 -21.85 9.78 -5.81
CA MET A 802 -22.72 10.26 -6.88
C MET A 802 -23.92 9.33 -7.04
N ILE A 803 -23.72 8.01 -7.05
CA ILE A 803 -24.85 7.08 -7.25
C ILE A 803 -25.82 7.07 -6.06
N ASN A 804 -25.33 7.17 -4.82
CA ASN A 804 -26.21 7.26 -3.64
C ASN A 804 -27.03 8.55 -3.67
N TYR A 805 -26.45 9.68 -4.11
CA TYR A 805 -27.20 10.90 -4.35
C TYR A 805 -28.24 10.73 -5.46
N ILE A 806 -27.84 10.17 -6.62
CA ILE A 806 -28.71 10.00 -7.79
C ILE A 806 -29.94 9.16 -7.45
N VAL A 807 -29.80 8.07 -6.68
CA VAL A 807 -30.93 7.19 -6.32
C VAL A 807 -31.71 7.67 -5.09
N GLY A 808 -31.31 8.78 -4.48
CA GLY A 808 -32.02 9.44 -3.38
C GLY A 808 -31.80 8.83 -2.00
N VAL A 809 -30.63 8.23 -1.72
CA VAL A 809 -30.29 7.72 -0.38
C VAL A 809 -30.16 8.88 0.60
N GLU A 810 -30.80 8.76 1.76
CA GLU A 810 -30.69 9.71 2.86
C GLU A 810 -29.77 9.19 3.98
N TRP A 811 -29.23 10.10 4.81
CA TRP A 811 -28.34 9.74 5.92
C TRP A 811 -28.93 8.64 6.80
N LYS A 812 -30.25 8.69 7.08
CA LYS A 812 -30.96 7.77 7.97
C LYS A 812 -31.30 6.41 7.35
N ASP A 813 -31.10 6.23 6.04
CA ASP A 813 -31.38 4.94 5.40
C ASP A 813 -30.36 3.87 5.84
N ASP A 814 -30.81 2.66 6.11
CA ASP A 814 -29.98 1.52 6.53
C ASP A 814 -29.19 0.87 5.37
N VAL A 815 -29.17 1.52 4.20
CA VAL A 815 -28.64 0.99 2.95
C VAL A 815 -27.69 2.00 2.30
N ARG A 816 -26.57 1.51 1.78
CA ARG A 816 -25.69 2.22 0.84
C ARG A 816 -25.52 1.39 -0.42
N PHE A 817 -25.40 2.06 -1.55
CA PHE A 817 -25.13 1.39 -2.83
C PHE A 817 -23.68 1.61 -3.27
N THR A 818 -23.10 0.65 -3.96
CA THR A 818 -21.83 0.80 -4.68
C THR A 818 -22.04 0.48 -6.15
N LEU A 819 -21.45 1.32 -7.00
CA LEU A 819 -21.32 1.07 -8.42
C LEU A 819 -19.98 0.36 -8.70
N VAL A 820 -18.96 0.72 -7.93
CA VAL A 820 -17.60 0.19 -8.02
C VAL A 820 -17.20 -0.38 -6.65
N ASP A 821 -16.68 -1.60 -6.65
CA ASP A 821 -16.28 -2.32 -5.43
C ASP A 821 -14.79 -2.10 -5.14
N GLU A 822 -14.46 -1.44 -4.03
CA GLU A 822 -13.07 -1.14 -3.63
C GLU A 822 -12.27 -2.41 -3.29
N GLY A 823 -12.93 -3.55 -3.00
CA GLY A 823 -12.26 -4.84 -2.73
C GLY A 823 -11.84 -5.64 -3.97
N GLN A 824 -12.34 -5.29 -5.17
CA GLN A 824 -11.98 -5.92 -6.45
C GLN A 824 -11.03 -5.08 -7.31
N TYR A 825 -10.53 -3.96 -6.77
CA TYR A 825 -9.65 -3.03 -7.48
C TYR A 825 -8.27 -3.62 -7.84
N GLU A 826 -7.90 -4.78 -7.26
CA GLU A 826 -6.68 -5.50 -7.65
C GLU A 826 -6.77 -6.20 -9.01
N GLU A 827 -7.98 -6.41 -9.58
CA GLU A 827 -8.15 -7.11 -10.88
C GLU A 827 -8.27 -6.17 -12.12
N HIS A 828 -8.35 -4.84 -11.96
CA HIS A 828 -8.82 -3.94 -13.04
C HIS A 828 -7.96 -2.70 -13.33
N SER A 829 -6.71 -2.64 -12.87
CA SER A 829 -5.96 -1.38 -12.70
C SER A 829 -5.36 -0.72 -13.96
N GLY A 830 -5.88 -0.95 -15.17
CA GLY A 830 -5.25 -0.46 -16.41
C GLY A 830 -6.16 -0.04 -17.57
N GLU A 831 -7.48 -0.14 -17.45
CA GLU A 831 -8.45 0.14 -18.53
C GLU A 831 -9.39 1.30 -18.17
N VAL A 832 -9.72 2.14 -19.16
CA VAL A 832 -10.77 3.16 -19.01
C VAL A 832 -12.12 2.48 -18.88
N THR A 833 -12.88 2.81 -17.83
CA THR A 833 -14.20 2.23 -17.57
C THR A 833 -15.30 3.27 -17.74
N VAL A 834 -16.35 2.95 -18.49
CA VAL A 834 -17.46 3.85 -18.78
C VAL A 834 -18.73 3.34 -18.13
N TYR A 835 -19.28 4.10 -17.19
CA TYR A 835 -20.57 3.79 -16.54
C TYR A 835 -21.68 4.63 -17.17
N LYS A 836 -22.58 3.99 -17.92
CA LYS A 836 -23.80 4.57 -18.50
C LYS A 836 -24.96 4.39 -17.53
N ILE A 837 -25.25 5.42 -16.74
CA ILE A 837 -26.32 5.46 -15.73
C ILE A 837 -27.57 6.02 -16.40
N ASN A 838 -28.44 5.13 -16.86
CA ASN A 838 -29.67 5.51 -17.55
C ASN A 838 -30.71 6.03 -16.55
N HIS A 839 -31.25 7.22 -16.79
CA HIS A 839 -32.24 7.83 -15.91
C HIS A 839 -33.45 6.91 -15.65
N GLN A 840 -33.72 6.61 -14.38
CA GLN A 840 -34.92 5.89 -13.93
C GLN A 840 -35.88 6.83 -13.18
N GLN A 841 -37.16 6.43 -13.10
CA GLN A 841 -38.14 7.17 -12.32
C GLN A 841 -37.77 7.15 -10.83
N GLY A 842 -37.61 8.33 -10.23
CA GLY A 842 -37.21 8.50 -8.83
C GLY A 842 -35.75 8.91 -8.63
N PHE A 843 -34.98 9.12 -9.70
CA PHE A 843 -33.67 9.74 -9.59
C PHE A 843 -33.78 11.22 -9.15
N GLU A 844 -32.79 11.69 -8.38
CA GLU A 844 -32.62 13.10 -7.98
C GLU A 844 -32.16 14.00 -9.12
N ILE A 845 -31.60 13.40 -10.18
CA ILE A 845 -31.26 14.10 -11.43
C ILE A 845 -32.27 13.76 -12.52
N ASP A 846 -32.53 14.71 -13.42
CA ASP A 846 -33.55 14.63 -14.47
C ASP A 846 -33.03 14.16 -15.84
N HIS A 847 -31.77 13.72 -15.87
CA HIS A 847 -31.00 13.30 -17.03
C HIS A 847 -30.26 11.98 -16.76
N SER A 848 -29.86 11.28 -17.83
CA SER A 848 -28.92 10.16 -17.74
C SER A 848 -27.50 10.69 -17.56
N LEU A 849 -26.63 9.93 -16.91
CA LEU A 849 -25.24 10.30 -16.66
C LEU A 849 -24.29 9.23 -17.22
N THR A 850 -23.31 9.65 -18.01
CA THR A 850 -22.18 8.82 -18.43
C THR A 850 -20.94 9.27 -17.67
N ILE A 851 -20.35 8.38 -16.89
CA ILE A 851 -19.10 8.62 -16.17
C ILE A 851 -17.99 7.83 -16.86
N VAL A 852 -17.00 8.53 -17.41
CA VAL A 852 -15.76 7.93 -17.89
C VAL A 852 -14.76 7.98 -16.74
N ASP A 853 -14.53 6.83 -16.12
CA ASP A 853 -13.57 6.64 -15.05
C ASP A 853 -12.22 6.24 -15.63
N THR A 854 -11.17 6.99 -15.28
CA THR A 854 -9.81 6.71 -15.75
C THR A 854 -9.00 6.01 -14.67
N PRO A 855 -8.04 5.13 -15.04
CA PRO A 855 -7.20 4.43 -14.08
C PRO A 855 -6.51 5.37 -13.08
N ASP A 856 -6.33 4.89 -11.85
CA ASP A 856 -5.55 5.57 -10.82
C ASP A 856 -4.06 5.63 -11.18
N TYR A 857 -3.48 6.83 -11.12
CA TYR A 857 -2.04 7.05 -11.30
C TYR A 857 -1.37 7.19 -9.93
N GLY A 858 -0.56 6.20 -9.51
CA GLY A 858 0.27 6.26 -8.30
C GLY A 858 1.70 6.75 -8.59
N ASP A 859 2.49 6.96 -7.53
CA ASP A 859 3.90 7.39 -7.61
C ASP A 859 4.90 6.27 -7.99
N SER A 860 4.41 5.19 -8.61
CA SER A 860 5.20 4.03 -9.03
C SER A 860 5.81 4.20 -10.43
N PHE A 861 6.95 3.54 -10.68
CA PHE A 861 7.62 3.49 -12.00
C PHE A 861 6.63 3.09 -13.12
N GLY A 862 6.73 3.76 -14.28
CA GLY A 862 5.89 3.49 -15.46
C GLY A 862 4.70 4.44 -15.68
N ILE A 863 4.62 5.58 -14.99
CA ILE A 863 3.50 6.52 -15.14
C ILE A 863 3.33 7.07 -16.55
N THR A 864 4.42 7.35 -17.28
CA THR A 864 4.35 7.82 -18.67
C THR A 864 3.76 6.77 -19.60
N GLU A 865 4.13 5.50 -19.44
CA GLU A 865 3.55 4.43 -20.25
C GLU A 865 2.06 4.25 -19.91
N ARG A 866 1.68 4.31 -18.64
CA ARG A 866 0.27 4.27 -18.22
C ARG A 866 -0.54 5.45 -18.74
N VAL A 867 0.00 6.67 -18.68
CA VAL A 867 -0.66 7.87 -19.23
C VAL A 867 -0.83 7.71 -20.74
N LYS A 868 0.19 7.20 -21.45
CA LYS A 868 0.12 6.94 -22.89
C LYS A 868 -0.96 5.92 -23.24
N VAL A 869 -0.99 4.78 -22.53
CA VAL A 869 -2.02 3.75 -22.71
C VAL A 869 -3.42 4.34 -22.45
N THR A 870 -3.61 5.13 -21.39
CA THR A 870 -4.91 5.77 -21.13
C THR A 870 -5.28 6.79 -22.22
N VAL A 871 -4.32 7.55 -22.74
CA VAL A 871 -4.55 8.49 -23.84
C VAL A 871 -5.00 7.73 -25.10
N ASP A 872 -4.37 6.59 -25.40
CA ASP A 872 -4.75 5.73 -26.53
C ASP A 872 -6.17 5.15 -26.33
N GLN A 873 -6.49 4.67 -25.12
CA GLN A 873 -7.83 4.18 -24.75
C GLN A 873 -8.90 5.28 -24.88
N LEU A 874 -8.63 6.50 -24.40
CA LEU A 874 -9.53 7.65 -24.56
C LEU A 874 -9.69 8.02 -26.04
N GLY A 875 -8.60 7.94 -26.82
CA GLY A 875 -8.63 8.16 -28.26
C GLY A 875 -9.52 7.16 -29.00
N ASN A 876 -9.44 5.88 -28.64
CA ASN A 876 -10.32 4.82 -29.13
C ASN A 876 -11.78 5.09 -28.74
N LEU A 877 -12.03 5.45 -27.48
CA LEU A 877 -13.36 5.78 -26.97
C LEU A 877 -14.00 6.96 -27.69
N PHE A 878 -13.22 8.01 -28.00
CA PHE A 878 -13.74 9.18 -28.71
C PHE A 878 -13.93 8.92 -30.21
N SER A 879 -13.15 8.01 -30.79
CA SER A 879 -13.20 7.70 -32.22
C SER A 879 -14.26 6.66 -32.59
N ALA A 880 -14.69 5.81 -31.65
CA ALA A 880 -15.68 4.78 -31.89
C ALA A 880 -17.08 5.35 -32.24
N GLN A 881 -17.77 4.69 -33.17
CA GLN A 881 -19.11 5.12 -33.65
C GLN A 881 -20.19 5.15 -32.55
N LEU A 882 -20.06 4.27 -31.55
CA LEU A 882 -20.94 4.19 -30.38
C LEU A 882 -20.24 4.61 -29.08
N GLY A 883 -19.07 5.27 -29.20
CA GLY A 883 -18.29 5.80 -28.10
C GLY A 883 -18.80 7.17 -27.62
N VAL A 884 -17.90 7.97 -27.02
CA VAL A 884 -18.24 9.29 -26.50
C VAL A 884 -17.95 10.36 -27.56
N SER A 885 -18.97 11.07 -28.02
CA SER A 885 -18.85 12.15 -29.02
C SER A 885 -18.94 13.56 -28.45
N GLU A 886 -19.49 13.68 -27.24
CA GLU A 886 -19.81 14.95 -26.58
C GLU A 886 -19.46 14.85 -25.09
N ILE A 887 -19.01 15.97 -24.52
CA ILE A 887 -18.62 16.06 -23.10
C ILE A 887 -19.24 17.29 -22.45
N ASP A 888 -19.70 17.12 -21.21
CA ASP A 888 -20.23 18.21 -20.40
C ASP A 888 -19.23 18.70 -19.37
N ALA A 889 -18.43 17.82 -18.76
CA ALA A 889 -17.37 18.24 -17.86
C ALA A 889 -16.13 17.32 -17.87
N VAL A 890 -14.96 17.94 -17.77
CA VAL A 890 -13.70 17.26 -17.43
C VAL A 890 -13.39 17.55 -15.97
N CYS A 891 -13.38 16.52 -15.13
CA CYS A 891 -13.33 16.67 -13.68
C CYS A 891 -11.97 16.24 -13.11
N LEU A 892 -11.27 17.18 -12.49
CA LEU A 892 -10.03 16.93 -11.76
C LEU A 892 -10.36 16.62 -10.29
N VAL A 893 -10.16 15.38 -9.89
CA VAL A 893 -10.47 14.87 -8.54
C VAL A 893 -9.23 14.95 -7.66
N VAL A 894 -9.30 15.77 -6.60
CA VAL A 894 -8.17 16.06 -5.70
C VAL A 894 -8.61 16.07 -4.23
N GLN A 895 -7.73 15.72 -3.30
CA GLN A 895 -8.02 15.79 -1.87
C GLN A 895 -7.93 17.24 -1.35
N ALA A 896 -8.79 17.59 -0.40
CA ALA A 896 -8.84 18.94 0.19
C ALA A 896 -7.55 19.34 0.92
N SER A 897 -6.87 18.39 1.55
CA SER A 897 -5.72 18.60 2.44
C SER A 897 -4.43 19.02 1.71
N PHE A 898 -4.33 18.82 0.40
CA PHE A 898 -3.11 19.10 -0.35
C PHE A 898 -2.81 20.60 -0.42
N THR A 899 -1.61 21.00 -0.02
CA THR A 899 -1.16 22.40 -0.06
C THR A 899 -0.39 22.74 -1.34
N ARG A 900 0.03 21.72 -2.10
CA ARG A 900 0.73 21.79 -3.40
C ARG A 900 0.34 20.59 -4.24
N LEU A 901 0.34 20.72 -5.58
CA LEU A 901 0.27 19.56 -6.47
C LEU A 901 1.67 18.94 -6.58
N THR A 902 1.75 17.62 -6.54
CA THR A 902 3.02 16.93 -6.80
C THR A 902 3.42 17.07 -8.28
N PRO A 903 4.72 16.99 -8.63
CA PRO A 903 5.15 16.98 -10.02
C PRO A 903 4.45 15.88 -10.84
N THR A 904 4.22 14.71 -10.23
CA THR A 904 3.45 13.59 -10.78
C THR A 904 2.01 13.99 -11.11
N GLN A 905 1.29 14.61 -10.16
CA GLN A 905 -0.08 15.09 -10.35
C GLN A 905 -0.17 16.13 -11.46
N LYS A 906 0.77 17.08 -11.47
CA LYS A 906 0.86 18.11 -12.50
C LYS A 906 1.10 17.48 -13.88
N TYR A 907 2.07 16.57 -13.99
CA TYR A 907 2.35 15.87 -15.24
C TYR A 907 1.15 15.08 -15.77
N VAL A 908 0.44 14.35 -14.90
CA VAL A 908 -0.77 13.59 -15.27
C VAL A 908 -1.87 14.54 -15.75
N PHE A 909 -2.12 15.63 -15.03
CA PHE A 909 -3.13 16.61 -15.44
C PHE A 909 -2.76 17.29 -16.75
N ASP A 910 -1.52 17.75 -16.91
CA ASP A 910 -1.07 18.42 -18.13
C ASP A 910 -1.13 17.45 -19.33
N SER A 911 -0.70 16.20 -19.15
CA SER A 911 -0.72 15.18 -20.21
C SER A 911 -2.14 14.78 -20.61
N LEU A 912 -3.03 14.52 -19.65
CA LEU A 912 -4.42 14.15 -19.96
C LEU A 912 -5.26 15.33 -20.46
N LEU A 913 -4.97 16.56 -20.01
CA LEU A 913 -5.65 17.75 -20.52
C LEU A 913 -5.16 18.13 -21.93
N SER A 914 -3.92 17.77 -22.30
CA SER A 914 -3.35 18.06 -23.61
C SER A 914 -4.08 17.39 -24.79
N ILE A 915 -4.84 16.33 -24.53
CA ILE A 915 -5.59 15.62 -25.58
C ILE A 915 -6.85 16.39 -26.01
N PHE A 916 -7.34 17.31 -25.18
CA PHE A 916 -8.58 18.03 -25.45
C PHE A 916 -8.33 19.27 -26.30
N GLY A 917 -9.30 19.58 -27.16
CA GLY A 917 -9.35 20.86 -27.85
C GLY A 917 -9.45 22.03 -26.87
N LYS A 918 -8.95 23.20 -27.28
CA LYS A 918 -8.97 24.44 -26.46
C LYS A 918 -10.39 24.87 -26.04
N ASP A 919 -11.41 24.43 -26.77
CA ASP A 919 -12.83 24.65 -26.49
C ASP A 919 -13.32 23.95 -25.22
N VAL A 920 -12.67 22.87 -24.79
CA VAL A 920 -13.02 22.10 -23.59
C VAL A 920 -12.54 22.77 -22.30
N ALA A 921 -11.63 23.75 -22.39
CA ALA A 921 -11.08 24.43 -21.20
C ALA A 921 -12.16 25.07 -20.31
N GLU A 922 -13.26 25.54 -20.91
CA GLU A 922 -14.42 26.11 -20.21
C GLU A 922 -15.26 25.08 -19.43
N ASN A 923 -15.07 23.78 -19.74
CA ASN A 923 -15.81 22.65 -19.17
C ASN A 923 -15.01 21.93 -18.06
N ILE A 924 -13.79 22.36 -17.75
CA ILE A 924 -12.97 21.78 -16.69
C ILE A 924 -13.52 22.17 -15.31
N ARG A 925 -13.66 21.21 -14.38
CA ARG A 925 -14.16 21.41 -13.00
C ARG A 925 -13.25 20.71 -12.00
N VAL A 926 -13.04 21.32 -10.84
CA VAL A 926 -12.27 20.70 -9.74
C VAL A 926 -13.24 20.05 -8.74
N LEU A 927 -13.10 18.75 -8.50
CA LEU A 927 -13.87 18.01 -7.51
C LEU A 927 -12.97 17.75 -6.29
N VAL A 928 -13.23 18.45 -5.20
CA VAL A 928 -12.43 18.38 -3.98
C VAL A 928 -13.03 17.37 -3.02
N THR A 929 -12.35 16.24 -2.80
CA THR A 929 -12.76 15.17 -1.88
C THR A 929 -12.21 15.41 -0.48
N PHE A 930 -12.77 14.71 0.53
CA PHE A 930 -12.40 14.87 1.95
C PHE A 930 -12.46 16.32 2.45
N ALA A 931 -13.33 17.14 1.85
CA ALA A 931 -13.43 18.54 2.19
C ALA A 931 -14.15 18.74 3.53
N ASP A 932 -13.70 19.73 4.30
CA ASP A 932 -14.35 20.19 5.50
C ASP A 932 -15.09 21.53 5.27
N GLY A 933 -15.59 22.14 6.35
CA GLY A 933 -16.23 23.46 6.29
C GLY A 933 -15.28 24.60 5.89
N GLN A 934 -13.95 24.38 5.91
CA GLN A 934 -12.96 25.40 5.63
C GLN A 934 -12.64 25.53 4.14
N ARG A 935 -11.82 26.50 3.78
CA ARG A 935 -11.33 26.71 2.41
C ARG A 935 -10.22 25.69 2.13
N PRO A 936 -10.38 24.79 1.14
CA PRO A 936 -9.37 23.76 0.86
C PRO A 936 -8.08 24.40 0.33
N PRO A 937 -6.92 24.13 0.94
CA PRO A 937 -5.64 24.65 0.46
C PRO A 937 -5.31 24.21 -0.98
N VAL A 938 -5.86 23.08 -1.43
CA VAL A 938 -5.61 22.54 -2.79
C VAL A 938 -6.06 23.47 -3.91
N LEU A 939 -7.01 24.37 -3.65
CA LEU A 939 -7.46 25.35 -4.64
C LEU A 939 -6.38 26.38 -4.97
N GLU A 940 -5.54 26.73 -3.99
CA GLU A 940 -4.41 27.64 -4.19
C GLU A 940 -3.27 26.92 -4.90
N ALA A 941 -3.06 25.64 -4.58
CA ALA A 941 -2.11 24.78 -5.28
C ALA A 941 -2.41 24.65 -6.77
N ILE A 942 -3.67 24.37 -7.13
CA ILE A 942 -4.12 24.26 -8.54
C ILE A 942 -4.00 25.61 -9.26
N ASN A 943 -4.32 26.71 -8.57
CA ASN A 943 -4.20 28.04 -9.17
C ASN A 943 -2.73 28.41 -9.42
N ALA A 944 -1.82 28.02 -8.53
CA ALA A 944 -0.39 28.26 -8.66
C ALA A 944 0.30 27.36 -9.70
N SER A 945 -0.24 26.15 -9.97
CA SER A 945 0.34 25.22 -10.94
C SER A 945 0.04 25.56 -12.40
N GLY A 946 -0.92 26.47 -12.65
CA GLY A 946 -1.26 26.92 -14.00
C GLY A 946 -2.22 26.00 -14.76
N VAL A 947 -2.87 25.05 -14.10
CA VAL A 947 -3.84 24.14 -14.74
C VAL A 947 -4.97 24.95 -15.40
N PRO A 948 -5.28 24.72 -16.68
CA PRO A 948 -6.25 25.52 -17.44
C PRO A 948 -7.67 25.18 -16.98
N CYS A 949 -8.17 25.85 -15.95
CA CYS A 949 -9.55 25.69 -15.47
C CYS A 949 -10.24 27.04 -15.31
N PRO A 950 -11.58 27.10 -15.47
CA PRO A 950 -12.34 28.33 -15.26
C PRO A 950 -12.18 28.83 -13.84
N LYS A 951 -12.16 30.16 -13.67
CA LYS A 951 -12.03 30.81 -12.37
C LYS A 951 -13.35 31.42 -11.92
N THR A 952 -13.62 31.30 -10.64
CA THR A 952 -14.67 32.03 -9.92
C THR A 952 -14.35 33.53 -9.84
N LYS A 953 -15.31 34.34 -9.39
CA LYS A 953 -15.13 35.79 -9.20
C LYS A 953 -13.98 36.14 -8.25
N ASP A 954 -13.66 35.23 -7.32
CA ASP A 954 -12.59 35.39 -6.33
C ASP A 954 -11.22 34.89 -6.84
N GLY A 955 -11.10 34.55 -8.13
CA GLY A 955 -9.84 34.14 -8.76
C GLY A 955 -9.42 32.69 -8.49
N LEU A 956 -10.26 31.89 -7.84
CA LEU A 956 -10.04 30.46 -7.59
C LEU A 956 -10.65 29.57 -8.69
N PRO A 957 -10.11 28.36 -8.93
CA PRO A 957 -10.75 27.36 -9.79
C PRO A 957 -12.23 27.14 -9.46
N VAL A 958 -13.08 26.99 -10.47
CA VAL A 958 -14.47 26.55 -10.29
C VAL A 958 -14.46 25.13 -9.73
N HIS A 959 -14.95 24.98 -8.50
CA HIS A 959 -14.81 23.74 -7.74
C HIS A 959 -16.09 23.35 -6.99
N PHE A 960 -16.19 22.05 -6.69
CA PHE A 960 -17.23 21.47 -5.86
C PHE A 960 -16.59 20.66 -4.75
N LYS A 961 -17.10 20.79 -3.53
CA LYS A 961 -16.58 20.11 -2.35
C LYS A 961 -17.44 18.90 -2.02
N PHE A 962 -16.80 17.80 -1.72
CA PHE A 962 -17.41 16.55 -1.32
C PHE A 962 -16.70 16.03 -0.07
N ASN A 963 -17.46 15.65 0.95
CA ASN A 963 -16.94 14.92 2.08
C ASN A 963 -17.41 13.47 1.96
N ASN A 964 -16.51 12.60 1.52
CA ASN A 964 -16.83 11.21 1.24
C ASN A 964 -16.66 10.32 2.48
N SER A 965 -16.18 10.87 3.60
CA SER A 965 -15.88 10.14 4.84
C SER A 965 -17.14 9.61 5.54
N ALA A 966 -18.30 10.24 5.28
CA ALA A 966 -19.60 9.78 5.77
C ALA A 966 -20.27 8.72 4.86
N LEU A 967 -19.64 8.40 3.72
CA LEU A 967 -19.99 7.35 2.76
C LEU A 967 -20.69 6.14 3.40
N PHE A 968 -19.87 5.45 4.18
CA PHE A 968 -20.16 4.18 4.81
C PHE A 968 -20.01 4.27 6.34
N ALA A 969 -20.11 5.49 6.89
CA ALA A 969 -20.09 5.72 8.33
C ALA A 969 -21.38 5.20 9.00
N GLN A 970 -21.27 4.79 10.26
CA GLN A 970 -22.41 4.29 11.03
C GLN A 970 -23.42 5.40 11.27
N ASN A 971 -24.71 5.09 11.05
CA ASN A 971 -25.82 6.04 11.06
C ASN A 971 -27.02 5.55 11.91
N THR A 972 -26.81 4.48 12.69
CA THR A 972 -27.84 3.92 13.56
C THR A 972 -27.34 3.97 15.00
N SER A 973 -28.24 4.44 15.87
CA SER A 973 -28.13 4.56 17.32
C SER A 973 -27.90 3.21 18.02
N SER A 974 -26.76 2.58 17.74
CA SER A 974 -26.14 1.56 18.57
C SER A 974 -25.01 2.15 19.42
N ALA A 975 -24.72 3.44 19.23
CA ALA A 975 -23.91 4.28 20.12
C ALA A 975 -24.58 4.51 21.49
N ALA A 976 -25.92 4.58 21.56
CA ALA A 976 -26.63 4.78 22.83
C ALA A 976 -26.51 3.61 23.85
N GLU A 977 -25.95 2.46 23.44
CA GLU A 977 -25.62 1.35 24.35
C GLU A 977 -24.14 1.34 24.79
N ARG A 978 -23.30 2.21 24.21
CA ARG A 978 -21.93 2.50 24.64
C ARG A 978 -21.89 3.94 25.12
N GLY A 979 -22.22 4.17 26.39
CA GLY A 979 -22.36 5.50 26.97
C GLY A 979 -21.04 6.29 27.08
N SER A 980 -20.50 6.77 25.96
CA SER A 980 -19.46 7.79 25.91
C SER A 980 -20.00 9.06 25.24
N GLU A 981 -19.70 10.23 25.81
CA GLU A 981 -20.06 11.54 25.21
C GLU A 981 -19.41 11.71 23.82
N ASP A 982 -18.29 11.01 23.55
CA ASP A 982 -17.57 11.02 22.28
C ASP A 982 -18.35 10.36 21.11
N ASP A 983 -19.20 9.36 21.40
CA ASP A 983 -19.95 8.63 20.36
C ASP A 983 -21.15 9.44 19.80
N GLU A 984 -21.75 10.33 20.60
CA GLU A 984 -22.81 11.25 20.15
C GLU A 984 -22.23 12.37 19.26
N ASP A 985 -21.07 12.91 19.65
CA ASP A 985 -20.34 13.92 18.86
C ASP A 985 -19.86 13.36 17.51
N GLU A 986 -19.46 12.08 17.42
CA GLU A 986 -19.07 11.44 16.17
C GLU A 986 -20.26 11.27 15.19
N GLU A 987 -21.44 10.84 15.66
CA GLU A 987 -22.63 10.68 14.79
C GLU A 987 -23.10 12.03 14.23
N GLU A 988 -23.10 13.09 15.05
CA GLU A 988 -23.40 14.46 14.59
C GLU A 988 -22.39 14.97 13.54
N ASN A 989 -21.10 14.66 13.72
CA ASN A 989 -20.05 15.01 12.77
C ASN A 989 -20.21 14.28 11.42
N PHE A 990 -20.48 12.97 11.41
CA PHE A 990 -20.70 12.24 10.17
C PHE A 990 -21.99 12.65 9.46
N GLN A 991 -23.07 12.96 10.20
CA GLN A 991 -24.28 13.52 9.61
C GLN A 991 -24.02 14.88 8.96
N MET A 992 -23.20 15.74 9.60
CA MET A 992 -22.78 17.02 9.02
C MET A 992 -21.98 16.82 7.72
N PHE A 993 -21.07 15.85 7.69
CA PHE A 993 -20.30 15.49 6.49
C PHE A 993 -21.19 14.93 5.37
N TRP A 994 -22.17 14.09 5.69
CA TRP A 994 -23.16 13.59 4.72
C TRP A 994 -23.96 14.74 4.09
N ASN A 995 -24.47 15.64 4.93
CA ASN A 995 -25.23 16.81 4.49
C ASN A 995 -24.38 17.73 3.61
N MET A 996 -23.10 17.90 3.95
CA MET A 996 -22.14 18.64 3.13
C MET A 996 -21.91 17.98 1.77
N GLY A 997 -21.68 16.66 1.73
CA GLY A 997 -21.54 15.89 0.49
C GLY A 997 -22.77 15.98 -0.40
N THR A 998 -23.97 15.79 0.17
CA THR A 998 -25.26 15.90 -0.53
C THR A 998 -25.47 17.30 -1.12
N LYS A 999 -25.15 18.35 -0.36
CA LYS A 999 -25.20 19.75 -0.84
C LYS A 999 -24.18 20.01 -1.95
N GLY A 1000 -23.00 19.39 -1.87
CA GLY A 1000 -21.98 19.38 -2.93
C GLY A 1000 -22.51 18.78 -4.22
N MET A 1001 -23.09 17.58 -4.15
CA MET A 1001 -23.71 16.87 -5.29
C MET A 1001 -24.82 17.68 -5.94
N LYS A 1002 -25.73 18.25 -5.14
CA LYS A 1002 -26.81 19.12 -5.63
C LYS A 1002 -26.28 20.32 -6.42
N ARG A 1003 -25.21 20.96 -5.92
CA ARG A 1003 -24.56 22.08 -6.60
C ARG A 1003 -23.86 21.63 -7.88
N PHE A 1004 -23.16 20.50 -7.85
CA PHE A 1004 -22.45 19.95 -9.00
C PHE A 1004 -23.41 19.58 -10.13
N PHE A 1005 -24.44 18.79 -9.86
CA PHE A 1005 -25.43 18.40 -10.87
C PHE A 1005 -26.29 19.58 -11.34
N GLY A 1006 -26.59 20.54 -10.46
CA GLY A 1006 -27.22 21.80 -10.85
C GLY A 1006 -26.36 22.58 -11.84
N ALA A 1007 -25.07 22.73 -11.55
CA ALA A 1007 -24.13 23.38 -12.45
C ALA A 1007 -23.94 22.59 -13.75
N LEU A 1008 -23.81 21.26 -13.70
CA LEU A 1008 -23.66 20.40 -14.88
C LEU A 1008 -24.82 20.58 -15.87
N ASN A 1009 -26.02 20.84 -15.36
CA ASN A 1009 -27.19 21.15 -16.18
C ASN A 1009 -27.10 22.49 -16.92
N GLU A 1010 -26.32 23.44 -16.42
CA GLU A 1010 -26.11 24.76 -17.02
C GLU A 1010 -24.89 24.78 -17.95
N ILE A 1011 -23.98 23.81 -17.85
CA ILE A 1011 -22.80 23.75 -18.71
C ILE A 1011 -23.21 23.46 -20.16
N GLU A 1012 -22.64 24.24 -21.07
CA GLU A 1012 -22.74 24.03 -22.51
C GLU A 1012 -21.96 22.76 -22.90
N THR A 1013 -22.65 21.80 -23.51
CA THR A 1013 -22.05 20.55 -23.99
C THR A 1013 -21.08 20.86 -25.13
N LYS A 1014 -19.85 20.37 -25.05
CA LYS A 1014 -18.84 20.55 -26.12
C LYS A 1014 -18.73 19.28 -26.97
N SER A 1015 -18.64 19.47 -28.28
CA SER A 1015 -18.38 18.38 -29.22
C SER A 1015 -16.90 18.00 -29.18
N LEU A 1016 -16.59 16.71 -29.15
CA LEU A 1016 -15.20 16.24 -29.19
C LEU A 1016 -14.57 16.29 -30.59
N THR A 1017 -15.14 17.04 -31.53
CA THR A 1017 -14.61 17.14 -32.91
C THR A 1017 -13.18 17.72 -32.93
N MET A 1018 -12.94 18.83 -32.22
CA MET A 1018 -11.59 19.41 -32.10
C MET A 1018 -10.63 18.49 -31.33
N THR A 1019 -11.12 17.80 -30.31
CA THR A 1019 -10.34 16.80 -29.54
C THR A 1019 -9.89 15.66 -30.46
N LYS A 1020 -10.75 15.18 -31.38
CA LYS A 1020 -10.39 14.16 -32.38
C LYS A 1020 -9.37 14.66 -33.40
N GLU A 1021 -9.33 15.96 -33.70
CA GLU A 1021 -8.30 16.56 -34.56
C GLU A 1021 -6.96 16.62 -33.83
N VAL A 1022 -6.93 17.06 -32.56
CA VAL A 1022 -5.73 17.05 -31.70
C VAL A 1022 -5.14 15.64 -31.59
N LEU A 1023 -5.98 14.63 -31.39
CA LEU A 1023 -5.53 13.23 -31.31
C LEU A 1023 -4.98 12.69 -32.64
N LYS A 1024 -5.41 13.22 -33.80
CA LYS A 1024 -4.88 12.83 -35.12
C LYS A 1024 -3.54 13.48 -35.45
N GLU A 1025 -3.31 14.71 -34.99
CA GLU A 1025 -2.05 15.44 -35.18
C GLU A 1025 -0.97 15.02 -34.17
N GLY A 1026 -1.37 14.34 -33.09
CA GLY A 1026 -0.53 13.96 -31.96
C GLY A 1026 -0.52 15.07 -30.90
N PRO A 1027 -0.68 14.75 -29.59
CA PRO A 1027 -0.74 15.77 -28.55
C PRO A 1027 0.54 16.60 -28.53
N GLN A 1028 0.40 17.92 -28.68
CA GLN A 1028 1.50 18.88 -28.64
C GLN A 1028 1.90 19.15 -27.20
N ILE A 1029 2.67 18.24 -26.61
CA ILE A 1029 3.24 18.47 -25.29
C ILE A 1029 4.56 19.22 -25.45
N GLU A 1030 4.54 20.56 -25.47
CA GLU A 1030 5.73 21.36 -25.19
C GLU A 1030 6.03 21.26 -23.68
N VAL A 1031 6.67 20.16 -23.26
CA VAL A 1031 7.18 20.10 -21.89
C VAL A 1031 8.44 20.94 -21.83
N SER A 1032 8.46 21.95 -20.96
CA SER A 1032 9.69 22.64 -20.61
C SER A 1032 10.68 21.60 -20.05
N GLY A 1033 11.94 21.65 -20.49
CA GLY A 1033 12.97 20.69 -20.03
C GLY A 1033 13.23 20.75 -18.51
N GLU A 1034 12.65 21.71 -17.79
CA GLU A 1034 12.70 21.82 -16.33
C GLU A 1034 11.59 21.01 -15.62
N ASP A 1035 10.40 20.85 -16.20
CA ASP A 1035 9.30 20.08 -15.61
C ASP A 1035 9.57 18.56 -15.68
N LEU A 1036 10.14 18.04 -16.79
CA LEU A 1036 10.55 16.63 -16.93
C LEU A 1036 11.67 16.23 -15.95
N ARG A 1037 12.55 17.17 -15.60
CA ARG A 1037 13.67 16.97 -14.66
C ARG A 1037 13.23 16.95 -13.19
N GLN A 1038 12.05 17.49 -12.87
CA GLN A 1038 11.47 17.42 -11.52
C GLN A 1038 10.62 16.15 -11.30
N VAL A 1039 10.15 15.50 -12.38
CA VAL A 1039 9.37 14.24 -12.33
C VAL A 1039 10.27 12.99 -12.44
N GLY A 1040 11.59 13.15 -12.64
CA GLY A 1040 12.54 12.04 -12.64
C GLY A 1040 12.52 11.16 -13.89
N MET A 1041 12.24 11.71 -15.08
CA MET A 1041 12.29 10.97 -16.36
C MET A 1041 13.16 11.64 -17.42
N GLY A 1042 13.90 10.82 -18.18
CA GLY A 1042 14.70 11.22 -19.35
C GLY A 1042 13.84 11.59 -20.58
N PRO A 1043 14.45 12.11 -21.67
CA PRO A 1043 13.70 12.63 -22.81
C PRO A 1043 12.99 11.53 -23.61
N PRO A 1044 11.84 11.83 -24.28
CA PRO A 1044 11.02 10.83 -24.96
C PRO A 1044 11.67 10.30 -26.25
N VAL A 1045 11.55 8.98 -26.47
CA VAL A 1045 11.87 8.29 -27.73
C VAL A 1045 10.70 8.50 -28.70
N MET A 1046 10.91 9.31 -29.74
CA MET A 1046 9.99 9.44 -30.89
C MET A 1046 10.07 8.19 -31.77
N GLY A 1047 9.09 7.28 -31.64
CA GLY A 1047 8.89 6.17 -32.56
C GLY A 1047 8.03 6.60 -33.75
N TYR A 1048 8.65 6.75 -34.92
CA TYR A 1048 7.96 6.91 -36.19
C TYR A 1048 7.32 5.57 -36.61
N TYR A 1049 5.99 5.52 -36.66
CA TYR A 1049 5.25 4.60 -37.53
C TYR A 1049 4.68 5.42 -38.69
N ASN A 1050 5.40 5.47 -39.80
CA ASN A 1050 4.86 5.76 -41.12
C ASN A 1050 5.90 5.35 -42.15
N ASP A 1051 5.88 4.07 -42.54
CA ASP A 1051 6.43 3.61 -43.81
C ASP A 1051 5.66 2.35 -44.23
N LEU A 1052 4.47 2.56 -44.77
CA LEU A 1052 3.78 1.63 -45.66
C LEU A 1052 2.62 2.37 -46.32
N LEU A 1053 2.95 3.10 -47.40
CA LEU A 1053 2.19 3.20 -48.65
C LEU A 1053 2.87 4.25 -49.54
N GLY A 1054 3.69 3.77 -50.48
CA GLY A 1054 4.22 4.61 -51.54
C GLY A 1054 3.11 5.02 -52.50
N MET A 1055 2.93 6.32 -52.71
CA MET A 1055 2.51 6.89 -54.00
C MET A 1055 3.06 8.32 -54.14
N THR A 1056 3.94 8.48 -55.13
CA THR A 1056 4.40 9.74 -55.71
C THR A 1056 3.23 10.59 -56.23
N PHE A 1057 3.20 11.90 -55.92
CA PHE A 1057 2.67 12.92 -56.84
C PHE A 1057 3.42 14.25 -56.69
N VAL A 1058 3.80 14.79 -57.85
CA VAL A 1058 4.56 16.03 -58.12
C VAL A 1058 3.72 17.28 -57.79
N PRO A 1059 4.32 18.39 -57.30
CA PRO A 1059 3.58 19.61 -57.02
C PRO A 1059 3.31 20.38 -58.32
N LYS A 1060 2.07 20.86 -58.49
CA LYS A 1060 1.73 21.94 -59.42
C LYS A 1060 1.16 23.12 -58.65
N SER A 1061 1.69 24.29 -59.05
CA SER A 1061 1.37 25.69 -58.75
C SER A 1061 1.55 26.15 -57.32
#